data_AF-A0A7V6U8E2-F1
#
_entry.id   AF-A0A7V6U8E2-F1
#
_cell.length_a   1.000
_cell.length_b   1.000
_cell.length_c   1.000
_cell.angle_alpha   90.00
_cell.angle_beta   90.00
_cell.angle_gamma   90.00
#
_symmetry.space_group_name_H-M   'P 1'
#
loop_
_entity.id
_entity.type
_entity.pdbx_description
1 polymer ?
#
loop_
_entity_poly.entity_id
_entity_poly.type
_entity_poly.pdbx_seq_one_letter_code
_entity_poly.pdbx_strand_id
1 'polypeptide(L)'
;GDPSFTIFFNTLDYDPQAVFNGVKESVKDSRIIGATSKGIIVYDDIFLKGIGVLTVGGDELNVKTFALEEFKIDDIEKGEKTGEFLLESGIKRGTVIIFFANGFIDTYKMLLGLYNTMGPEFSYIGSGNEGNIRNQCAFKYTERGVNEGPLVAAVIEGIDISIALSHGFETSGDPLIITETNKNRIVEIDGIPALDAYTKRLNKDSDINLLSHMFLHPLGFPNLSGYYIIRDPMDINADKSISFPIEIPKGAVGYVMKGRINNLIKSSGDAARRAIQKVKDPQFALIIDCISRHSFMKKKFKMELEAIRNSMGVDIPVLGMLSWGEIGSQDSTPMSHNKTTVVAVAGKKIKGIEEIRKDTNIQTLSADLSILHEIASLSYSGSFKRFSEDAIEKTIRLFGARRSALLEKTSGGYRLLSCWGFKDLDEILGVLDKENSRSITFYLGEGGKHGALYLEKDKPIDDRERRIYAIFAKRLEDVFDTVEILRRRDKAEKNLRRLSLTDELTGIYNRRGFMVLARQQLRLGRRLGKRSILMYMDVDNMKWINDNLGHSTGDEALIEVASILRKTFRKSDVLARIGGDEFVFLGLETEKNNPGILVERIRRKLDARNSKKTSCYPLSLSIGLVVYDPDSPVSLRDLIEEADKRMYQEKMAKKNLAQING
;
A
#
# COMPACT_ATOMS: atom_id res chain seq x y z
N GLY A 1 -29.34 33.52 -12.41
CA GLY A 1 -28.94 32.95 -13.71
C GLY A 1 -29.42 31.52 -13.79
N ASP A 2 -29.28 30.90 -14.95
CA ASP A 2 -29.52 29.46 -15.08
C ASP A 2 -28.53 28.68 -14.20
N PRO A 3 -28.93 27.52 -13.64
CA PRO A 3 -28.09 26.75 -12.73
C PRO A 3 -26.94 26.05 -13.49
N SER A 4 -25.72 26.53 -13.33
CA SER A 4 -24.51 25.89 -13.92
C SER A 4 -24.12 24.61 -13.18
N PHE A 5 -24.30 24.59 -11.85
CA PHE A 5 -23.92 23.48 -10.99
C PHE A 5 -24.93 23.25 -9.86
N THR A 6 -25.21 21.99 -9.55
CA THR A 6 -26.17 21.57 -8.53
C THR A 6 -25.55 20.53 -7.61
N ILE A 7 -25.67 20.77 -6.30
CA ILE A 7 -25.40 19.80 -5.25
C ILE A 7 -26.74 19.37 -4.65
N PHE A 8 -26.96 18.07 -4.49
CA PHE A 8 -28.14 17.62 -3.76
C PHE A 8 -27.87 16.40 -2.88
N PHE A 9 -28.68 16.29 -1.83
CA PHE A 9 -28.69 15.16 -0.92
C PHE A 9 -30.12 14.67 -0.72
N ASN A 10 -30.30 13.35 -0.59
CA ASN A 10 -31.57 12.75 -0.22
C ASN A 10 -31.37 11.75 0.92
N THR A 11 -32.39 11.55 1.74
CA THR A 11 -32.38 10.47 2.73
C THR A 11 -32.77 9.14 2.09
N LEU A 12 -32.46 8.03 2.78
CA LEU A 12 -32.75 6.66 2.32
C LEU A 12 -34.26 6.35 2.19
N ASP A 13 -35.14 7.25 2.61
CA ASP A 13 -36.60 7.07 2.58
C ASP A 13 -37.20 7.25 1.17
N TYR A 14 -36.42 7.72 0.20
CA TYR A 14 -36.90 8.06 -1.15
C TYR A 14 -36.33 7.13 -2.21
N ASP A 15 -37.12 6.86 -3.24
CA ASP A 15 -36.63 6.15 -4.42
C ASP A 15 -35.56 6.98 -5.15
N PRO A 16 -34.33 6.48 -5.30
CA PRO A 16 -33.22 7.27 -5.80
C PRO A 16 -33.43 7.71 -7.26
N GLN A 17 -34.09 6.90 -8.09
CA GLN A 17 -34.34 7.22 -9.49
C GLN A 17 -35.40 8.30 -9.64
N ALA A 18 -36.48 8.22 -8.85
CA ALA A 18 -37.52 9.24 -8.81
C ALA A 18 -36.98 10.59 -8.33
N VAL A 19 -36.16 10.58 -7.28
CA VAL A 19 -35.46 11.78 -6.79
C VAL A 19 -34.59 12.38 -7.89
N PHE A 20 -33.74 11.57 -8.52
CA PHE A 20 -32.86 12.04 -9.59
C PHE A 20 -33.65 12.67 -10.74
N ASN A 21 -34.72 12.02 -11.20
CA ASN A 21 -35.56 12.53 -12.28
C ASN A 21 -36.19 13.89 -11.92
N GLY A 22 -36.75 14.02 -10.72
CA GLY A 22 -37.35 15.28 -10.27
C GLY A 22 -36.34 16.42 -10.11
N VAL A 23 -35.13 16.11 -9.59
CA VAL A 23 -34.04 17.09 -9.54
C VAL A 23 -33.60 17.49 -10.95
N LYS A 24 -33.38 16.52 -11.85
CA LYS A 24 -32.93 16.76 -13.22
C LYS A 24 -33.92 17.60 -14.02
N GLU A 25 -35.22 17.35 -13.85
CA GLU A 25 -36.28 18.17 -14.44
C GLU A 25 -36.24 19.63 -13.93
N SER A 26 -35.96 19.81 -12.62
CA SER A 26 -35.92 21.13 -11.99
C SER A 26 -34.68 21.96 -12.36
N VAL A 27 -33.52 21.32 -12.54
CA VAL A 27 -32.23 22.02 -12.76
C VAL A 27 -31.72 21.96 -14.21
N LYS A 28 -32.45 21.31 -15.12
CA LYS A 28 -32.14 21.25 -16.56
C LYS A 28 -30.70 20.80 -16.85
N ASP A 29 -29.90 21.62 -17.53
CA ASP A 29 -28.56 21.31 -18.02
C ASP A 29 -27.45 21.45 -16.96
N SER A 30 -27.82 21.75 -15.72
CA SER A 30 -26.87 21.86 -14.61
C SER A 30 -26.01 20.59 -14.48
N ARG A 31 -24.71 20.78 -14.22
CA ARG A 31 -23.84 19.69 -13.74
C ARG A 31 -24.31 19.29 -12.35
N ILE A 32 -24.41 17.99 -12.09
CA ILE A 32 -24.99 17.50 -10.84
C ILE A 32 -23.92 16.68 -10.11
N ILE A 33 -23.79 16.92 -8.81
CA ILE A 33 -23.20 15.95 -7.88
C ILE A 33 -24.13 15.77 -6.70
N GLY A 34 -24.28 14.54 -6.23
CA GLY A 34 -25.10 14.30 -5.06
C GLY A 34 -24.84 12.96 -4.43
N ALA A 35 -25.45 12.78 -3.26
CA ALA A 35 -25.23 11.62 -2.43
C ALA A 35 -26.42 11.34 -1.50
N THR A 36 -26.57 10.07 -1.15
CA THR A 36 -27.52 9.66 -0.12
C THR A 36 -26.95 9.97 1.26
N SER A 37 -27.76 10.63 2.10
CA SER A 37 -27.38 11.11 3.43
C SER A 37 -28.22 10.47 4.54
N LYS A 38 -27.70 10.47 5.78
CA LYS A 38 -28.46 10.10 6.99
C LYS A 38 -29.35 11.22 7.52
N GLY A 39 -29.09 12.45 7.10
CA GLY A 39 -29.82 13.63 7.50
C GLY A 39 -29.32 14.82 6.70
N ILE A 40 -30.21 15.71 6.32
CA ILE A 40 -29.90 16.84 5.47
C ILE A 40 -29.90 18.08 6.33
N ILE A 41 -28.79 18.81 6.33
CA ILE A 41 -28.66 20.07 7.03
C ILE A 41 -29.10 21.17 6.08
N VAL A 42 -30.01 22.03 6.54
CA VAL A 42 -30.46 23.21 5.78
C VAL A 42 -30.55 24.38 6.74
N TYR A 43 -29.77 25.43 6.48
CA TYR A 43 -29.57 26.55 7.42
C TYR A 43 -29.16 26.07 8.82
N ASP A 44 -30.05 26.22 9.80
CA ASP A 44 -29.88 25.87 11.20
C ASP A 44 -30.79 24.71 11.64
N ASP A 45 -31.34 23.96 10.68
CA ASP A 45 -32.18 22.78 10.95
C ASP A 45 -31.67 21.51 10.24
N ILE A 46 -32.21 20.39 10.69
CA ILE A 46 -31.90 19.07 10.16
C ILE A 46 -33.16 18.29 9.79
N PHE A 47 -33.16 17.76 8.57
CA PHE A 47 -34.22 16.93 8.02
C PHE A 47 -33.75 15.48 7.95
N LEU A 48 -34.31 14.62 8.80
CA LEU A 48 -34.04 13.16 8.77
C LEU A 48 -34.84 12.42 7.70
N LYS A 49 -35.79 13.11 7.07
CA LYS A 49 -36.51 12.67 5.88
C LYS A 49 -36.65 13.87 4.95
N GLY A 50 -35.97 13.85 3.82
CA GLY A 50 -36.11 14.91 2.84
C GLY A 50 -35.16 14.80 1.66
N ILE A 51 -35.23 15.83 0.83
CA ILE A 51 -34.33 16.10 -0.28
C ILE A 51 -33.90 17.56 -0.14
N GLY A 52 -32.60 17.82 -0.14
CA GLY A 52 -32.02 19.16 -0.10
C GLY A 52 -31.28 19.42 -1.40
N VAL A 53 -31.55 20.56 -2.03
CA VAL A 53 -30.98 20.93 -3.33
C VAL A 53 -30.39 22.33 -3.21
N LEU A 54 -29.14 22.48 -3.63
CA LEU A 54 -28.44 23.76 -3.74
C LEU A 54 -27.99 23.92 -5.19
N THR A 55 -28.40 25.00 -5.84
CA THR A 55 -27.99 25.33 -7.20
C THR A 55 -27.13 26.59 -7.20
N VAL A 56 -26.10 26.59 -8.03
CA VAL A 56 -25.16 27.68 -8.21
C VAL A 56 -25.15 28.04 -9.70
N GLY A 57 -25.46 29.30 -9.99
CA GLY A 57 -25.43 29.84 -11.35
C GLY A 57 -24.29 30.83 -11.53
N GLY A 58 -23.73 30.89 -12.72
CA GLY A 58 -22.69 31.85 -13.09
C GLY A 58 -21.92 31.41 -14.32
N ASP A 59 -21.64 32.35 -15.22
CA ASP A 59 -20.97 32.09 -16.49
C ASP A 59 -19.47 31.77 -16.32
N GLU A 60 -18.89 32.15 -15.18
CA GLU A 60 -17.48 31.90 -14.84
C GLU A 60 -17.25 30.51 -14.23
N LEU A 61 -18.32 29.73 -13.96
CA LEU A 61 -18.20 28.41 -13.35
C LEU A 61 -17.83 27.35 -14.38
N ASN A 62 -16.70 26.70 -14.18
CA ASN A 62 -16.30 25.52 -14.93
C ASN A 62 -16.37 24.29 -14.01
N VAL A 63 -17.21 23.33 -14.38
CA VAL A 63 -17.46 22.14 -13.56
C VAL A 63 -17.40 20.88 -14.39
N LYS A 64 -16.68 19.88 -13.88
CA LYS A 64 -16.64 18.52 -14.40
C LYS A 64 -16.99 17.55 -13.28
N THR A 65 -17.90 16.63 -13.56
CA THR A 65 -18.37 15.59 -12.66
C THR A 65 -17.94 14.22 -13.18
N PHE A 66 -17.76 13.27 -12.29
CA PHE A 66 -17.40 11.90 -12.61
C PHE A 66 -18.09 10.94 -11.64
N ALA A 67 -18.57 9.83 -12.18
CA ALA A 67 -19.02 8.69 -11.41
C ALA A 67 -18.13 7.50 -11.77
N LEU A 68 -17.45 6.94 -10.78
CA LEU A 68 -16.64 5.75 -10.96
C LEU A 68 -17.56 4.53 -10.87
N GLU A 69 -17.59 3.72 -11.91
CA GLU A 69 -18.25 2.41 -11.89
C GLU A 69 -17.37 1.37 -11.19
N GLU A 70 -17.93 0.23 -10.77
CA GLU A 70 -17.16 -0.75 -10.01
C GLU A 70 -16.14 -1.46 -10.90
N PHE A 71 -14.85 -1.27 -10.60
CA PHE A 71 -13.72 -1.94 -11.27
C PHE A 71 -12.99 -2.88 -10.31
N LYS A 72 -12.58 -4.05 -10.81
CA LYS A 72 -11.68 -4.98 -10.10
C LYS A 72 -10.21 -4.53 -10.18
N ILE A 73 -9.94 -3.30 -9.74
CA ILE A 73 -8.60 -2.70 -9.68
C ILE A 73 -8.30 -2.22 -8.25
N ASP A 74 -7.03 -1.90 -7.99
CA ASP A 74 -6.60 -1.38 -6.68
C ASP A 74 -7.20 0.01 -6.39
N ASP A 75 -7.40 0.33 -5.11
CA ASP A 75 -8.03 1.59 -4.70
C ASP A 75 -7.19 2.83 -5.04
N ILE A 76 -5.85 2.71 -5.14
CA ILE A 76 -4.99 3.80 -5.63
C ILE A 76 -5.32 4.09 -7.10
N GLU A 77 -5.39 3.06 -7.95
CA GLU A 77 -5.67 3.19 -9.38
C GLU A 77 -7.06 3.78 -9.63
N LYS A 78 -8.05 3.46 -8.77
CA LYS A 78 -9.38 4.10 -8.81
C LYS A 78 -9.30 5.60 -8.55
N GLY A 79 -8.48 6.02 -7.58
CA GLY A 79 -8.21 7.43 -7.29
C GLY A 79 -7.54 8.13 -8.47
N GLU A 80 -6.52 7.51 -9.05
CA GLU A 80 -5.76 8.04 -10.20
C GLU A 80 -6.68 8.28 -11.40
N LYS A 81 -7.47 7.28 -11.81
CA LYS A 81 -8.44 7.38 -12.91
C LYS A 81 -9.48 8.48 -12.69
N THR A 82 -9.93 8.63 -11.44
CA THR A 82 -10.84 9.73 -11.10
C THR A 82 -10.16 11.08 -11.35
N GLY A 83 -8.92 11.25 -10.91
CA GLY A 83 -8.16 12.48 -11.14
C GLY A 83 -7.94 12.77 -12.63
N GLU A 84 -7.53 11.75 -13.40
CA GLU A 84 -7.30 11.87 -14.85
C GLU A 84 -8.56 12.38 -15.56
N PHE A 85 -9.71 11.77 -15.28
CA PHE A 85 -10.99 12.16 -15.89
C PHE A 85 -11.43 13.57 -15.51
N LEU A 86 -11.22 13.98 -14.25
CA LEU A 86 -11.53 15.35 -13.82
C LEU A 86 -10.62 16.37 -14.53
N LEU A 87 -9.34 16.05 -14.73
CA LEU A 87 -8.37 16.92 -15.42
C LEU A 87 -8.61 17.06 -16.93
N GLU A 88 -9.34 16.14 -17.58
CA GLU A 88 -9.76 16.29 -18.99
C GLU A 88 -10.56 17.57 -19.24
N SER A 89 -11.15 18.16 -18.19
CA SER A 89 -11.84 19.45 -18.26
C SER A 89 -10.91 20.64 -18.54
N GLY A 90 -9.60 20.47 -18.40
CA GLY A 90 -8.60 21.54 -18.47
C GLY A 90 -8.50 22.39 -17.20
N ILE A 91 -9.27 22.09 -16.16
CA ILE A 91 -9.22 22.80 -14.87
C ILE A 91 -7.88 22.52 -14.18
N LYS A 92 -7.17 23.58 -13.78
CA LYS A 92 -5.83 23.49 -13.17
C LYS A 92 -5.79 23.76 -11.67
N ARG A 93 -6.86 24.35 -11.14
CA ARG A 93 -7.03 24.70 -9.72
C ARG A 93 -8.51 24.77 -9.40
N GLY A 94 -8.86 24.60 -8.13
CA GLY A 94 -10.25 24.69 -7.70
C GLY A 94 -10.54 23.82 -6.50
N THR A 95 -11.81 23.46 -6.34
CA THR A 95 -12.27 22.57 -5.26
C THR A 95 -12.78 21.27 -5.83
N VAL A 96 -12.30 20.16 -5.28
CA VAL A 96 -12.78 18.81 -5.55
C VAL A 96 -13.77 18.42 -4.46
N ILE A 97 -15.01 18.13 -4.86
CA ILE A 97 -16.06 17.58 -4.00
C ILE A 97 -16.14 16.08 -4.24
N ILE A 98 -16.14 15.27 -3.18
CA ILE A 98 -15.98 13.82 -3.26
C ILE A 98 -16.98 13.12 -2.34
N PHE A 99 -17.68 12.12 -2.85
CA PHE A 99 -18.60 11.29 -2.06
C PHE A 99 -18.30 9.81 -2.30
N PHE A 100 -17.75 9.14 -1.27
CA PHE A 100 -17.44 7.71 -1.33
C PHE A 100 -18.65 6.84 -1.00
N ALA A 101 -18.80 5.76 -1.75
CA ALA A 101 -19.77 4.72 -1.51
C ALA A 101 -19.49 3.89 -0.26
N ASN A 102 -20.50 3.12 0.14
CA ASN A 102 -20.39 2.07 1.13
C ASN A 102 -19.40 0.96 0.70
N GLY A 103 -18.75 0.33 1.69
CA GLY A 103 -18.16 -1.01 1.58
C GLY A 103 -16.65 -1.05 1.31
N PHE A 104 -15.88 -1.56 2.29
CA PHE A 104 -14.50 -2.10 2.19
C PHE A 104 -13.47 -1.42 1.28
N ILE A 105 -13.66 -0.15 0.94
CA ILE A 105 -12.71 0.63 0.16
C ILE A 105 -11.74 1.31 1.11
N ASP A 106 -10.46 1.27 0.76
CA ASP A 106 -9.44 2.00 1.47
C ASP A 106 -9.48 3.48 1.04
N THR A 107 -10.20 4.29 1.81
CA THR A 107 -10.35 5.74 1.56
C THR A 107 -9.01 6.46 1.48
N TYR A 108 -8.00 6.02 2.25
CA TYR A 108 -6.67 6.62 2.19
C TYR A 108 -6.02 6.36 0.83
N LYS A 109 -6.07 5.12 0.34
CA LYS A 109 -5.54 4.77 -0.99
C LYS A 109 -6.24 5.50 -2.13
N MET A 110 -7.56 5.62 -2.07
CA MET A 110 -8.29 6.41 -3.07
C MET A 110 -7.87 7.88 -3.06
N LEU A 111 -7.77 8.49 -1.87
CA LEU A 111 -7.31 9.86 -1.73
C LEU A 111 -5.85 10.01 -2.18
N LEU A 112 -4.98 9.04 -1.90
CA LEU A 112 -3.59 9.01 -2.34
C LEU A 112 -3.51 9.07 -3.88
N GLY A 113 -4.19 8.16 -4.57
CA GLY A 113 -4.18 8.14 -6.04
C GLY A 113 -4.76 9.43 -6.63
N LEU A 114 -5.89 9.88 -6.09
CA LEU A 114 -6.53 11.12 -6.54
C LEU A 114 -5.66 12.36 -6.30
N TYR A 115 -5.03 12.47 -5.13
CA TYR A 115 -4.21 13.61 -4.75
C TYR A 115 -2.87 13.64 -5.51
N ASN A 116 -2.26 12.48 -5.78
CA ASN A 116 -1.07 12.40 -6.63
C ASN A 116 -1.37 12.85 -8.06
N THR A 117 -2.54 12.50 -8.61
CA THR A 117 -2.93 12.89 -9.98
C THR A 117 -3.36 14.36 -10.08
N MET A 118 -4.29 14.80 -9.21
CA MET A 118 -4.82 16.15 -9.23
C MET A 118 -3.79 17.17 -8.74
N GLY A 119 -3.04 16.83 -7.69
CA GLY A 119 -2.00 17.64 -7.11
C GLY A 119 -2.50 18.61 -6.02
N PRO A 120 -1.55 19.28 -5.35
CA PRO A 120 -1.84 20.08 -4.16
C PRO A 120 -2.44 21.47 -4.45
N GLU A 121 -2.64 21.82 -5.72
CA GLU A 121 -3.29 23.09 -6.12
C GLU A 121 -4.82 23.05 -5.97
N PHE A 122 -5.36 21.88 -5.67
CA PHE A 122 -6.79 21.66 -5.41
C PHE A 122 -7.08 21.59 -3.91
N SER A 123 -8.26 22.07 -3.53
CA SER A 123 -8.83 21.84 -2.20
C SER A 123 -9.82 20.67 -2.24
N TYR A 124 -10.00 19.96 -1.13
CA TYR A 124 -10.79 18.73 -1.10
C TYR A 124 -11.79 18.76 0.04
N ILE A 125 -13.05 18.51 -0.30
CA ILE A 125 -14.14 18.36 0.65
C ILE A 125 -15.02 17.18 0.26
N GLY A 126 -15.63 16.54 1.23
CA GLY A 126 -16.50 15.42 0.92
C GLY A 126 -16.93 14.62 2.12
N SER A 127 -17.49 13.46 1.84
CA SER A 127 -17.90 12.47 2.82
C SER A 127 -17.20 11.14 2.57
N GLY A 128 -16.95 10.42 3.66
CA GLY A 128 -16.56 9.01 3.64
C GLY A 128 -17.73 8.12 4.03
N ASN A 129 -17.86 6.97 3.35
CA ASN A 129 -18.78 5.89 3.69
C ASN A 129 -20.25 6.30 3.81
N GLU A 130 -20.87 6.59 2.67
CA GLU A 130 -22.32 6.79 2.60
C GLU A 130 -23.00 5.41 2.63
N GLY A 131 -23.76 5.10 3.70
CA GLY A 131 -24.36 3.78 3.88
C GLY A 131 -24.96 3.56 5.27
N ASN A 132 -25.78 2.51 5.44
CA ASN A 132 -26.22 2.05 6.76
C ASN A 132 -25.43 0.80 7.19
N ILE A 133 -25.29 0.58 8.51
CA ILE A 133 -24.69 -0.63 9.12
C ILE A 133 -25.39 -1.93 8.64
N ARG A 134 -26.60 -1.81 8.06
CA ARG A 134 -27.46 -2.91 7.59
C ARG A 134 -27.50 -3.11 6.05
N ASN A 135 -26.45 -2.77 5.30
CA ASN A 135 -26.38 -3.04 3.84
C ASN A 135 -27.49 -2.42 2.97
N GLN A 136 -28.09 -1.29 3.37
CA GLN A 136 -28.88 -0.50 2.41
C GLN A 136 -27.91 0.29 1.52
N CYS A 137 -28.00 0.10 0.20
CA CYS A 137 -27.18 0.79 -0.79
C CYS A 137 -27.36 2.31 -0.65
N ALA A 138 -26.25 3.04 -0.48
CA ALA A 138 -26.26 4.49 -0.67
C ALA A 138 -25.97 4.79 -2.13
N PHE A 139 -26.84 5.61 -2.71
CA PHE A 139 -26.75 6.03 -4.08
C PHE A 139 -26.01 7.35 -4.16
N LYS A 140 -25.22 7.48 -5.22
CA LYS A 140 -24.53 8.72 -5.57
C LYS A 140 -25.03 9.16 -6.93
N TYR A 141 -24.90 10.44 -7.23
CA TYR A 141 -25.57 11.04 -8.37
C TYR A 141 -24.60 11.90 -9.17
N THR A 142 -24.70 11.78 -10.48
CA THR A 142 -24.16 12.76 -11.43
C THR A 142 -25.25 13.14 -12.42
N GLU A 143 -25.01 14.11 -13.30
CA GLU A 143 -25.98 14.45 -14.34
C GLU A 143 -26.25 13.30 -15.33
N ARG A 144 -25.42 12.25 -15.31
CA ARG A 144 -25.59 11.02 -16.10
C ARG A 144 -26.58 10.03 -15.49
N GLY A 145 -26.92 10.19 -14.20
CA GLY A 145 -27.85 9.30 -13.52
C GLY A 145 -27.45 8.93 -12.10
N VAL A 146 -28.17 7.94 -11.58
CA VAL A 146 -27.92 7.28 -10.31
C VAL A 146 -26.76 6.31 -10.45
N ASN A 147 -25.85 6.31 -9.48
CA ASN A 147 -24.66 5.48 -9.46
C ASN A 147 -24.51 4.75 -8.11
N GLU A 148 -24.29 3.43 -8.20
CA GLU A 148 -24.02 2.57 -7.04
C GLU A 148 -22.52 2.29 -6.84
N GLY A 149 -21.69 2.71 -7.81
CA GLY A 149 -20.24 2.50 -7.81
C GLY A 149 -19.51 3.20 -6.66
N PRO A 150 -18.19 2.98 -6.53
CA PRO A 150 -17.40 3.34 -5.35
C PRO A 150 -17.30 4.83 -5.04
N LEU A 151 -17.51 5.71 -6.02
CA LEU A 151 -17.26 7.14 -5.87
C LEU A 151 -18.03 7.99 -6.89
N VAL A 152 -18.49 9.16 -6.45
CA VAL A 152 -18.68 10.31 -7.35
C VAL A 152 -17.80 11.48 -6.92
N ALA A 153 -17.28 12.22 -7.89
CA ALA A 153 -16.47 13.39 -7.66
C ALA A 153 -16.83 14.52 -8.63
N ALA A 154 -16.59 15.75 -8.22
CA ALA A 154 -16.68 16.92 -9.07
C ALA A 154 -15.49 17.84 -8.81
N VAL A 155 -14.98 18.46 -9.86
CA VAL A 155 -14.01 19.56 -9.75
C VAL A 155 -14.70 20.86 -10.19
N ILE A 156 -14.49 21.92 -9.43
CA ILE A 156 -15.14 23.23 -9.61
C ILE A 156 -14.07 24.31 -9.66
N GLU A 157 -14.07 25.09 -10.74
CA GLU A 157 -13.32 26.34 -10.89
C GLU A 157 -14.29 27.50 -11.09
N GLY A 158 -13.87 28.72 -10.71
CA GLY A 158 -14.69 29.94 -10.82
C GLY A 158 -15.31 30.40 -9.50
N ILE A 159 -15.27 29.57 -8.45
CA ILE A 159 -15.62 29.97 -7.09
C ILE A 159 -14.63 29.38 -6.08
N ASP A 160 -14.12 30.22 -5.17
CA ASP A 160 -13.23 29.75 -4.11
C ASP A 160 -14.05 29.19 -2.96
N ILE A 161 -13.67 28.01 -2.46
CA ILE A 161 -14.31 27.40 -1.29
C ILE A 161 -13.26 27.32 -0.17
N SER A 162 -13.50 28.07 0.91
CA SER A 162 -12.66 27.96 2.10
C SER A 162 -13.20 26.88 3.03
N ILE A 163 -12.33 25.95 3.41
CA ILE A 163 -12.67 24.79 4.24
C ILE A 163 -12.02 24.97 5.61
N ALA A 164 -12.78 24.71 6.66
CA ALA A 164 -12.27 24.59 8.02
C ALA A 164 -12.97 23.43 8.73
N LEU A 165 -12.26 22.82 9.68
CA LEU A 165 -12.70 21.63 10.39
C LEU A 165 -12.47 21.74 11.90
N SER A 166 -13.31 21.08 12.69
CA SER A 166 -13.12 20.94 14.13
C SER A 166 -13.91 19.77 14.72
N HIS A 167 -13.35 19.10 15.73
CA HIS A 167 -14.01 18.00 16.43
C HIS A 167 -14.50 18.38 17.84
N GLY A 168 -13.82 19.25 18.59
CA GLY A 168 -14.25 19.70 19.93
C GLY A 168 -14.15 18.66 21.07
N PHE A 169 -13.66 17.46 20.78
CA PHE A 169 -13.31 16.44 21.78
C PHE A 169 -12.00 16.77 22.49
N GLU A 170 -11.88 16.39 23.76
CA GLU A 170 -10.67 16.58 24.56
C GLU A 170 -10.05 15.23 24.94
N THR A 171 -8.74 15.17 25.14
CA THR A 171 -8.07 13.97 25.62
C THR A 171 -8.52 13.59 27.02
N SER A 172 -8.56 12.29 27.32
CA SER A 172 -8.97 11.76 28.61
C SER A 172 -8.07 10.58 29.02
N GLY A 173 -7.26 10.80 30.06
CA GLY A 173 -6.31 9.80 30.56
C GLY A 173 -5.00 9.74 29.77
N ASP A 174 -4.22 8.70 30.03
CA ASP A 174 -2.88 8.47 29.45
C ASP A 174 -2.94 8.15 27.94
N PRO A 175 -1.82 8.09 27.20
CA PRO A 175 -1.81 7.51 25.86
C PRO A 175 -2.14 6.00 25.86
N LEU A 176 -2.52 5.49 24.70
CA LEU A 176 -2.69 4.08 24.35
C LEU A 176 -1.83 3.78 23.13
N ILE A 177 -1.14 2.64 23.10
CA ILE A 177 -0.32 2.21 21.97
C ILE A 177 -1.06 1.12 21.22
N ILE A 178 -1.30 1.33 19.93
CA ILE A 178 -1.88 0.31 19.06
C ILE A 178 -0.81 -0.73 18.73
N THR A 179 -0.82 -1.89 19.41
CA THR A 179 0.27 -2.87 19.30
C THR A 179 0.06 -3.88 18.19
N GLU A 180 -1.18 -4.18 17.79
CA GLU A 180 -1.46 -5.09 16.68
C GLU A 180 -2.75 -4.70 15.94
N THR A 181 -2.71 -4.80 14.61
CA THR A 181 -3.84 -4.43 13.74
C THR A 181 -4.03 -5.46 12.63
N ASN A 182 -5.26 -5.53 12.11
CA ASN A 182 -5.59 -6.33 10.95
C ASN A 182 -6.59 -5.56 10.09
N LYS A 183 -6.09 -4.93 9.02
CA LYS A 183 -6.88 -3.98 8.20
C LYS A 183 -7.46 -2.89 9.11
N ASN A 184 -8.77 -2.66 9.02
CA ASN A 184 -9.51 -1.69 9.82
C ASN A 184 -9.85 -2.16 11.26
N ARG A 185 -9.24 -3.25 11.75
CA ARG A 185 -9.44 -3.75 13.12
C ARG A 185 -8.20 -3.52 13.97
N ILE A 186 -8.40 -2.94 15.16
CA ILE A 186 -7.37 -2.98 16.20
C ILE A 186 -7.54 -4.29 16.96
N VAL A 187 -6.51 -5.13 16.94
CA VAL A 187 -6.49 -6.45 17.60
C VAL A 187 -5.96 -6.33 19.02
N GLU A 188 -4.88 -5.56 19.20
CA GLU A 188 -4.26 -5.35 20.50
C GLU A 188 -3.94 -3.87 20.76
N ILE A 189 -4.12 -3.47 22.01
CA ILE A 189 -3.73 -2.16 22.54
C ILE A 189 -2.93 -2.41 23.82
N ASP A 190 -1.78 -1.74 23.96
CA ASP A 190 -0.85 -1.91 25.09
C ASP A 190 -0.46 -3.39 25.35
N GLY A 191 -0.42 -4.21 24.30
CA GLY A 191 -0.04 -5.63 24.37
C GLY A 191 -1.11 -6.56 24.95
N ILE A 192 -2.36 -6.09 25.10
CA ILE A 192 -3.51 -6.89 25.52
C ILE A 192 -4.66 -6.75 24.50
N PRO A 193 -5.70 -7.61 24.52
CA PRO A 193 -6.82 -7.52 23.59
C PRO A 193 -7.44 -6.12 23.56
N ALA A 194 -7.71 -5.60 22.37
CA ALA A 194 -8.10 -4.19 22.18
C ALA A 194 -9.29 -3.78 23.04
N LEU A 195 -10.34 -4.62 23.12
CA LEU A 195 -11.50 -4.36 23.95
C LEU A 195 -11.15 -4.22 25.43
N ASP A 196 -10.28 -5.10 25.94
CA ASP A 196 -9.91 -5.15 27.36
C ASP A 196 -9.10 -3.91 27.78
N ALA A 197 -8.20 -3.43 26.91
CA ALA A 197 -7.50 -2.16 27.12
C ALA A 197 -8.45 -0.96 27.12
N TYR A 198 -9.39 -0.95 26.17
CA TYR A 198 -10.34 0.14 26.00
C TYR A 198 -11.31 0.22 27.19
N THR A 199 -11.90 -0.89 27.61
CA THR A 199 -12.82 -0.97 28.77
C THR A 199 -12.12 -0.58 30.07
N LYS A 200 -10.89 -1.06 30.27
CA LYS A 200 -10.04 -0.66 31.39
C LYS A 200 -9.84 0.86 31.42
N ARG A 201 -9.58 1.48 30.26
CA ARG A 201 -9.41 2.94 30.18
C ARG A 201 -10.68 3.72 30.45
N LEU A 202 -11.83 3.17 30.04
CA LEU A 202 -13.14 3.74 30.34
C LEU A 202 -13.59 3.52 31.78
N ASN A 203 -12.87 2.71 32.55
CA ASN A 203 -13.28 2.21 33.87
C ASN A 203 -14.70 1.62 33.84
N LYS A 204 -14.97 0.76 32.85
CA LYS A 204 -16.29 0.19 32.62
C LYS A 204 -16.20 -1.27 32.18
N ASP A 205 -17.05 -2.12 32.75
CA ASP A 205 -17.10 -3.54 32.41
C ASP A 205 -17.75 -3.81 31.04
N SER A 206 -17.51 -5.01 30.53
CA SER A 206 -18.05 -5.50 29.26
C SER A 206 -19.56 -5.80 29.36
N ASP A 207 -20.40 -4.77 29.22
CA ASP A 207 -21.86 -4.88 29.23
C ASP A 207 -22.50 -4.76 27.83
N ILE A 208 -23.81 -5.03 27.71
CA ILE A 208 -24.58 -4.98 26.45
C ILE A 208 -24.56 -3.58 25.80
N ASN A 209 -24.29 -2.52 26.57
CA ASN A 209 -24.28 -1.14 26.10
C ASN A 209 -22.85 -0.62 25.88
N LEU A 210 -21.83 -1.49 25.93
CA LEU A 210 -20.43 -1.09 25.87
C LEU A 210 -20.10 -0.33 24.58
N LEU A 211 -20.50 -0.85 23.42
CA LEU A 211 -20.23 -0.20 22.13
C LEU A 211 -20.84 1.21 22.10
N SER A 212 -22.09 1.37 22.55
CA SER A 212 -22.75 2.69 22.66
C SER A 212 -22.01 3.65 23.59
N HIS A 213 -21.32 3.14 24.62
CA HIS A 213 -20.48 3.96 25.48
C HIS A 213 -19.15 4.31 24.83
N MET A 214 -18.51 3.36 24.13
CA MET A 214 -17.28 3.60 23.36
C MET A 214 -17.50 4.65 22.26
N PHE A 215 -18.69 4.68 21.63
CA PHE A 215 -19.11 5.73 20.71
C PHE A 215 -19.13 7.15 21.32
N LEU A 216 -19.20 7.30 22.65
CA LEU A 216 -19.11 8.58 23.35
C LEU A 216 -17.65 8.99 23.62
N HIS A 217 -16.73 8.04 23.49
CA HIS A 217 -15.35 8.12 23.92
C HIS A 217 -14.38 7.67 22.82
N PRO A 218 -14.44 8.27 21.62
CA PRO A 218 -13.67 7.79 20.46
C PRO A 218 -12.17 7.88 20.71
N LEU A 219 -11.37 7.26 19.82
CA LEU A 219 -9.92 7.42 19.87
C LEU A 219 -9.50 8.70 19.12
N GLY A 220 -8.52 9.43 19.66
CA GLY A 220 -7.91 10.58 19.01
C GLY A 220 -6.41 10.38 18.86
N PHE A 221 -5.89 10.69 17.67
CA PHE A 221 -4.48 10.53 17.33
C PHE A 221 -3.85 11.89 17.04
N PRO A 222 -2.85 12.35 17.82
CA PRO A 222 -2.28 13.68 17.67
C PRO A 222 -1.40 13.81 16.42
N ASN A 223 -1.26 15.05 15.95
CA ASN A 223 -0.23 15.45 15.00
C ASN A 223 0.64 16.60 15.57
N LEU A 224 1.73 16.95 14.88
CA LEU A 224 2.67 18.00 15.32
C LEU A 224 2.05 19.38 15.44
N SER A 225 0.97 19.56 14.70
CA SER A 225 0.12 20.74 14.64
C SER A 225 -0.82 20.87 15.86
N GLY A 226 -0.78 19.90 16.80
CA GLY A 226 -1.58 19.88 18.03
C GLY A 226 -3.03 19.43 17.85
N TYR A 227 -3.40 18.99 16.65
CA TYR A 227 -4.74 18.51 16.32
C TYR A 227 -4.84 17.00 16.51
N TYR A 228 -6.04 16.51 16.82
CA TYR A 228 -6.32 15.09 16.99
C TYR A 228 -7.24 14.60 15.88
N ILE A 229 -6.77 13.61 15.13
CA ILE A 229 -7.62 12.87 14.19
C ILE A 229 -8.46 11.89 14.98
N ILE A 230 -9.78 12.05 14.91
CA ILE A 230 -10.72 11.21 15.66
C ILE A 230 -11.09 9.96 14.84
N ARG A 231 -11.19 8.82 15.53
CA ARG A 231 -11.61 7.52 15.01
C ARG A 231 -12.68 6.92 15.90
N ASP A 232 -13.84 6.69 15.31
CA ASP A 232 -15.02 6.19 16.02
C ASP A 232 -15.03 4.65 15.97
N PRO A 233 -15.12 3.94 17.11
CA PRO A 233 -15.29 2.49 17.10
C PRO A 233 -16.62 2.13 16.45
N MET A 234 -16.60 1.21 15.48
CA MET A 234 -17.77 0.81 14.72
C MET A 234 -18.40 -0.48 15.25
N ASP A 235 -17.57 -1.47 15.62
CA ASP A 235 -18.04 -2.78 16.04
C ASP A 235 -17.07 -3.47 17.01
N ILE A 236 -17.59 -4.39 17.82
CA ILE A 236 -16.82 -5.25 18.74
C ILE A 236 -16.91 -6.68 18.23
N ASN A 237 -15.76 -7.27 17.94
CA ASN A 237 -15.70 -8.61 17.37
C ASN A 237 -15.64 -9.68 18.47
N ALA A 238 -15.98 -10.93 18.12
CA ALA A 238 -15.97 -12.06 19.04
C ALA A 238 -14.58 -12.35 19.65
N ASP A 239 -13.50 -12.01 18.94
CA ASP A 239 -12.11 -12.13 19.39
C ASP A 239 -11.63 -10.93 20.22
N LYS A 240 -12.55 -10.06 20.66
CA LYS A 240 -12.25 -8.82 21.41
C LYS A 240 -11.45 -7.75 20.65
N SER A 241 -11.28 -7.89 19.35
CA SER A 241 -10.79 -6.77 18.52
C SER A 241 -11.90 -5.76 18.24
N ILE A 242 -11.52 -4.51 17.95
CA ILE A 242 -12.46 -3.41 17.67
C ILE A 242 -12.32 -2.99 16.21
N SER A 243 -13.43 -2.94 15.49
CA SER A 243 -13.48 -2.49 14.10
C SER A 243 -13.66 -0.98 14.02
N PHE A 244 -12.98 -0.34 13.07
CA PHE A 244 -13.08 1.09 12.78
C PHE A 244 -13.47 1.31 11.31
N PRO A 245 -14.04 2.48 10.95
CA PRO A 245 -14.36 2.78 9.55
C PRO A 245 -13.13 2.83 8.63
N ILE A 246 -11.96 3.18 9.18
CA ILE A 246 -10.70 3.40 8.47
C ILE A 246 -9.58 2.67 9.23
N GLU A 247 -8.57 2.23 8.50
CA GLU A 247 -7.36 1.64 9.10
C GLU A 247 -6.67 2.62 10.06
N ILE A 248 -6.17 2.05 11.15
CA ILE A 248 -5.37 2.74 12.15
C ILE A 248 -4.02 2.05 12.14
N PRO A 249 -2.91 2.74 11.86
CA PRO A 249 -1.60 2.10 11.75
C PRO A 249 -1.17 1.42 13.04
N LYS A 250 -0.51 0.27 12.91
CA LYS A 250 0.23 -0.34 14.01
C LYS A 250 1.33 0.60 14.51
N GLY A 251 1.53 0.63 15.82
CA GLY A 251 2.45 1.54 16.50
C GLY A 251 1.87 2.93 16.75
N ALA A 252 0.67 3.24 16.23
CA ALA A 252 0.02 4.52 16.47
C ALA A 252 -0.21 4.76 17.97
N VAL A 253 -0.02 6.01 18.41
CA VAL A 253 -0.29 6.39 19.80
C VAL A 253 -1.54 7.25 19.84
N GLY A 254 -2.59 6.72 20.46
CA GLY A 254 -3.89 7.37 20.55
C GLY A 254 -4.27 7.70 21.99
N TYR A 255 -5.36 8.44 22.15
CA TYR A 255 -5.95 8.77 23.44
C TYR A 255 -7.44 8.44 23.38
N VAL A 256 -7.99 7.98 24.49
CA VAL A 256 -9.46 8.00 24.65
C VAL A 256 -9.88 9.45 24.77
N MET A 257 -10.86 9.84 23.99
CA MET A 257 -11.34 11.21 23.94
C MET A 257 -12.64 11.35 24.74
N LYS A 258 -12.99 12.58 25.11
CA LYS A 258 -14.23 12.90 25.82
C LYS A 258 -14.91 14.10 25.16
N GLY A 259 -16.16 13.89 24.76
CA GLY A 259 -17.00 14.96 24.22
C GLY A 259 -17.74 15.71 25.32
N ARG A 260 -17.66 17.05 25.32
CA ARG A 260 -18.54 17.92 26.10
C ARG A 260 -19.38 18.75 25.14
N ILE A 261 -20.70 18.69 25.26
CA ILE A 261 -21.63 19.30 24.30
C ILE A 261 -21.31 20.78 24.03
N ASN A 262 -21.03 21.57 25.08
CA ASN A 262 -20.71 23.00 24.90
C ASN A 262 -19.40 23.21 24.12
N ASN A 263 -18.41 22.34 24.30
CA ASN A 263 -17.16 22.40 23.56
C ASN A 263 -17.38 22.03 22.10
N LEU A 264 -18.20 20.99 21.84
CA LEU A 264 -18.60 20.59 20.49
C LEU A 264 -19.24 21.78 19.75
N ILE A 265 -20.28 22.37 20.32
CA ILE A 265 -20.98 23.55 19.76
C ILE A 265 -20.00 24.69 19.47
N LYS A 266 -19.17 25.06 20.46
CA LYS A 266 -18.18 26.14 20.31
C LYS A 266 -17.19 25.83 19.18
N SER A 267 -16.68 24.60 19.12
CA SER A 267 -15.67 24.19 18.15
C SER A 267 -16.17 24.27 16.70
N SER A 268 -17.44 23.98 16.48
CA SER A 268 -18.10 24.06 15.17
C SER A 268 -18.34 25.50 14.74
N GLY A 269 -18.73 26.37 15.69
CA GLY A 269 -18.75 27.82 15.47
C GLY A 269 -17.36 28.38 15.14
N ASP A 270 -16.31 27.92 15.83
CA ASP A 270 -14.93 28.31 15.55
C ASP A 270 -14.47 27.84 14.15
N ALA A 271 -14.87 26.65 13.71
CA ALA A 271 -14.63 26.19 12.34
C ALA A 271 -15.31 27.11 11.32
N ALA A 272 -16.60 27.41 11.51
CA ALA A 272 -17.35 28.32 10.64
C ALA A 272 -16.70 29.71 10.56
N ARG A 273 -16.25 30.25 11.69
CA ARG A 273 -15.52 31.52 11.76
C ARG A 273 -14.21 31.48 10.96
N ARG A 274 -13.45 30.39 11.05
CA ARG A 274 -12.21 30.23 10.27
C ARG A 274 -12.47 30.11 8.77
N ALA A 275 -13.54 29.43 8.36
CA ALA A 275 -13.90 29.31 6.95
C ALA A 275 -14.36 30.65 6.35
N ILE A 276 -15.28 31.35 7.01
CA ILE A 276 -15.84 32.61 6.51
C ILE A 276 -14.78 33.73 6.42
N GLN A 277 -13.85 33.79 7.37
CA GLN A 277 -12.81 34.84 7.42
C GLN A 277 -11.86 34.83 6.22
N LYS A 278 -11.75 33.70 5.50
CA LYS A 278 -10.87 33.54 4.34
C LYS A 278 -11.57 33.92 3.03
N VAL A 279 -12.83 34.35 3.08
CA VAL A 279 -13.69 34.60 1.92
C VAL A 279 -14.29 36.00 2.00
N LYS A 280 -14.31 36.69 0.85
CA LYS A 280 -15.04 37.93 0.61
C LYS A 280 -16.31 37.61 -0.19
N ASP A 281 -17.38 38.35 0.08
CA ASP A 281 -18.68 38.21 -0.60
C ASP A 281 -19.20 36.76 -0.57
N PRO A 282 -19.40 36.17 0.62
CA PRO A 282 -19.80 34.77 0.76
C PRO A 282 -21.14 34.50 0.07
N GLN A 283 -21.23 33.39 -0.66
CA GLN A 283 -22.34 33.04 -1.55
C GLN A 283 -23.19 31.88 -1.00
N PHE A 284 -22.56 30.82 -0.49
CA PHE A 284 -23.22 29.69 0.13
C PHE A 284 -22.26 28.95 1.07
N ALA A 285 -22.79 28.08 1.92
CA ALA A 285 -21.99 27.17 2.74
C ALA A 285 -22.40 25.71 2.55
N LEU A 286 -21.40 24.83 2.64
CA LEU A 286 -21.57 23.39 2.77
C LEU A 286 -21.17 22.95 4.18
N ILE A 287 -22.02 22.14 4.82
CA ILE A 287 -21.73 21.55 6.13
C ILE A 287 -21.74 20.02 5.98
N ILE A 288 -20.64 19.38 6.31
CA ILE A 288 -20.56 17.92 6.41
C ILE A 288 -20.24 17.60 7.86
N ASP A 289 -21.14 16.88 8.51
CA ASP A 289 -21.01 16.52 9.92
C ASP A 289 -21.29 15.02 10.11
N CYS A 290 -20.85 14.47 11.22
CA CYS A 290 -20.97 13.07 11.53
C CYS A 290 -22.35 12.74 12.11
N ILE A 291 -22.99 11.69 11.60
CA ILE A 291 -24.24 11.13 12.17
C ILE A 291 -24.06 10.73 13.64
N SER A 292 -22.87 10.28 14.03
CA SER A 292 -22.61 9.89 15.42
C SER A 292 -22.53 11.11 16.35
N ARG A 293 -22.21 12.30 15.83
CA ARG A 293 -22.24 13.56 16.56
C ARG A 293 -23.68 14.05 16.78
N HIS A 294 -24.51 14.02 15.74
CA HIS A 294 -25.95 14.26 15.88
C HIS A 294 -26.58 13.29 16.90
N SER A 295 -26.24 12.00 16.83
CA SER A 295 -26.72 10.98 17.77
C SER A 295 -26.27 11.25 19.21
N PHE A 296 -25.05 11.75 19.39
CA PHE A 296 -24.50 12.16 20.70
C PHE A 296 -25.24 13.36 21.29
N MET A 297 -25.45 14.41 20.49
CA MET A 297 -26.02 15.69 20.97
C MET A 297 -27.55 15.69 21.01
N LYS A 298 -28.20 14.79 20.27
CA LYS A 298 -29.67 14.69 20.14
C LYS A 298 -30.26 16.07 19.81
N LYS A 299 -31.26 16.52 20.57
CA LYS A 299 -31.92 17.83 20.40
C LYS A 299 -30.95 19.02 20.46
N LYS A 300 -29.79 18.87 21.13
CA LYS A 300 -28.79 19.94 21.23
C LYS A 300 -27.94 20.11 19.97
N PHE A 301 -28.05 19.20 18.99
CA PHE A 301 -27.36 19.35 17.70
C PHE A 301 -27.82 20.62 16.97
N LYS A 302 -29.09 21.01 17.12
CA LYS A 302 -29.60 22.27 16.57
C LYS A 302 -28.81 23.50 17.08
N MET A 303 -28.40 23.49 18.34
CA MET A 303 -27.56 24.57 18.90
C MET A 303 -26.18 24.65 18.25
N GLU A 304 -25.66 23.54 17.72
CA GLU A 304 -24.41 23.53 16.95
C GLU A 304 -24.60 24.16 15.57
N LEU A 305 -25.69 23.84 14.88
CA LEU A 305 -26.02 24.48 13.60
C LEU A 305 -26.28 25.99 13.78
N GLU A 306 -27.00 26.37 14.84
CA GLU A 306 -27.19 27.78 15.22
C GLU A 306 -25.84 28.47 15.51
N ALA A 307 -24.91 27.81 16.22
CA ALA A 307 -23.58 28.36 16.49
C ALA A 307 -22.74 28.54 15.23
N ILE A 308 -22.85 27.61 14.26
CA ILE A 308 -22.23 27.72 12.94
C ILE A 308 -22.79 28.95 12.20
N ARG A 309 -24.13 29.05 12.08
CA ARG A 309 -24.82 30.18 11.43
C ARG A 309 -24.44 31.51 12.06
N ASN A 310 -24.54 31.63 13.38
CA ASN A 310 -24.19 32.84 14.11
C ASN A 310 -22.71 33.22 13.96
N SER A 311 -21.81 32.24 13.85
CA SER A 311 -20.37 32.49 13.68
C SER A 311 -20.00 32.92 12.27
N MET A 312 -20.77 32.51 11.25
CA MET A 312 -20.63 33.05 9.89
C MET A 312 -21.05 34.53 9.83
N GLY A 313 -22.06 34.92 10.61
CA GLY A 313 -22.49 36.32 10.74
C GLY A 313 -23.11 36.91 9.46
N VAL A 314 -23.44 36.06 8.49
CA VAL A 314 -24.08 36.39 7.22
C VAL A 314 -25.19 35.39 6.94
N ASP A 315 -26.28 35.85 6.33
CA ASP A 315 -27.40 34.99 5.94
C ASP A 315 -27.20 34.52 4.50
N ILE A 316 -26.51 33.39 4.35
CA ILE A 316 -26.24 32.75 3.06
C ILE A 316 -26.91 31.38 3.02
N PRO A 317 -27.30 30.86 1.84
CA PRO A 317 -27.79 29.50 1.68
C PRO A 317 -26.82 28.47 2.27
N VAL A 318 -27.35 27.53 3.05
CA VAL A 318 -26.59 26.43 3.64
C VAL A 318 -27.23 25.10 3.25
N LEU A 319 -26.44 24.22 2.65
CA LEU A 319 -26.80 22.83 2.43
C LEU A 319 -25.76 21.93 3.07
N GLY A 320 -26.18 20.82 3.67
CA GLY A 320 -25.23 19.89 4.25
C GLY A 320 -25.79 18.50 4.43
N MET A 321 -24.94 17.62 4.93
CA MET A 321 -25.28 16.22 5.15
C MET A 321 -24.69 15.67 6.44
N LEU A 322 -25.36 14.64 6.98
CA LEU A 322 -24.82 13.75 7.99
C LEU A 322 -24.21 12.51 7.34
N SER A 323 -22.91 12.30 7.56
CA SER A 323 -22.13 11.17 7.04
C SER A 323 -21.52 10.32 8.17
N TRP A 324 -20.86 9.20 7.83
CA TRP A 324 -20.09 8.39 8.78
C TRP A 324 -18.62 8.80 8.87
N GLY A 325 -18.11 9.45 7.83
CA GLY A 325 -16.81 10.10 7.83
C GLY A 325 -16.85 11.36 7.01
N GLU A 326 -15.92 12.26 7.29
CA GLU A 326 -15.84 13.57 6.67
C GLU A 326 -14.49 13.70 5.97
N ILE A 327 -14.49 14.18 4.73
CA ILE A 327 -13.25 14.51 4.02
C ILE A 327 -13.07 16.02 4.13
N GLY A 328 -11.91 16.41 4.61
CA GLY A 328 -11.51 17.80 4.68
C GLY A 328 -9.99 17.93 4.67
N SER A 329 -9.52 19.03 4.10
CA SER A 329 -8.11 19.37 4.10
C SER A 329 -7.68 19.96 5.44
N GLN A 330 -6.73 19.31 6.11
CA GLN A 330 -6.02 19.87 7.25
C GLN A 330 -4.61 20.26 6.81
N ASP A 331 -4.18 21.49 7.09
CA ASP A 331 -2.89 22.01 6.61
C ASP A 331 -2.72 21.83 5.07
N SER A 332 -3.84 21.94 4.33
CA SER A 332 -3.98 21.72 2.87
C SER A 332 -3.83 20.27 2.39
N THR A 333 -3.74 19.31 3.30
CA THR A 333 -3.67 17.87 2.96
C THR A 333 -5.03 17.19 3.17
N PRO A 334 -5.62 16.57 2.13
CA PRO A 334 -6.89 15.87 2.27
C PRO A 334 -6.77 14.65 3.17
N MET A 335 -7.65 14.55 4.16
CA MET A 335 -7.72 13.40 5.04
C MET A 335 -9.18 13.04 5.33
N SER A 336 -9.39 11.80 5.73
CA SER A 336 -10.67 11.34 6.25
C SER A 336 -10.72 11.44 7.77
N HIS A 337 -11.81 12.00 8.28
CA HIS A 337 -12.09 12.32 9.68
C HIS A 337 -13.36 11.60 10.14
N ASN A 338 -13.51 11.42 11.45
CA ASN A 338 -14.79 11.03 12.05
C ASN A 338 -15.16 12.06 13.13
N LYS A 339 -16.46 12.17 13.46
CA LYS A 339 -16.95 13.07 14.53
C LYS A 339 -16.46 14.52 14.40
N THR A 340 -16.16 14.93 13.17
CA THR A 340 -15.57 16.23 12.86
C THR A 340 -16.56 17.01 12.03
N THR A 341 -16.81 18.25 12.41
CA THR A 341 -17.64 19.16 11.60
C THR A 341 -16.73 19.81 10.56
N VAL A 342 -17.07 19.65 9.28
CA VAL A 342 -16.42 20.33 8.15
C VAL A 342 -17.34 21.43 7.67
N VAL A 343 -16.86 22.67 7.69
CA VAL A 343 -17.56 23.85 7.19
C VAL A 343 -16.80 24.39 5.99
N ALA A 344 -17.48 24.41 4.84
CA ALA A 344 -17.00 25.02 3.62
C ALA A 344 -17.83 26.27 3.32
N VAL A 345 -17.18 27.40 3.06
CA VAL A 345 -17.85 28.63 2.63
C VAL A 345 -17.33 29.03 1.27
N ALA A 346 -18.24 29.21 0.32
CA ALA A 346 -17.94 29.60 -1.05
C ALA A 346 -18.03 31.12 -1.23
N GLY A 347 -17.08 31.71 -1.98
CA GLY A 347 -17.06 33.13 -2.36
C GLY A 347 -15.73 33.49 -3.03
N LYS A 348 -15.24 34.73 -2.85
CA LYS A 348 -13.94 35.18 -3.40
C LYS A 348 -12.84 35.03 -2.36
N LYS A 349 -11.74 34.33 -2.65
CA LYS A 349 -10.66 34.12 -1.67
C LYS A 349 -9.96 35.43 -1.31
N ILE A 350 -9.77 35.65 -0.01
CA ILE A 350 -8.92 36.74 0.49
C ILE A 350 -7.48 36.25 0.53
N LYS A 351 -6.56 36.95 -0.15
CA LYS A 351 -5.13 36.62 -0.14
C LYS A 351 -4.48 37.07 1.18
N GLY A 352 -3.58 36.26 1.73
CA GLY A 352 -2.70 36.64 2.85
C GLY A 352 -3.25 36.42 4.25
N ILE A 353 -4.42 35.79 4.41
CA ILE A 353 -4.92 35.39 5.74
C ILE A 353 -4.32 34.03 6.08
N GLU A 354 -3.27 34.04 6.91
CA GLU A 354 -2.75 32.83 7.53
C GLU A 354 -3.62 32.40 8.72
N GLU A 355 -3.69 31.10 8.96
CA GLU A 355 -4.49 30.53 10.05
C GLU A 355 -3.84 30.86 11.41
N ILE A 356 -4.42 31.80 12.15
CA ILE A 356 -4.00 32.08 13.54
C ILE A 356 -4.48 30.92 14.42
N ARG A 357 -3.60 29.96 14.72
CA ARG A 357 -3.87 28.98 15.78
C ARG A 357 -3.53 29.59 17.13
N LYS A 358 -4.48 29.50 18.08
CA LYS A 358 -4.18 29.75 19.49
C LYS A 358 -3.38 28.57 20.02
N ASP A 359 -2.09 28.79 20.23
CA ASP A 359 -1.21 27.85 20.93
C ASP A 359 -1.81 27.50 22.29
N THR A 360 -2.14 26.22 22.46
CA THR A 360 -2.42 25.64 23.78
C THR A 360 -1.20 24.82 24.19
N ASN A 361 -0.22 25.51 24.77
CA ASN A 361 1.13 25.01 25.11
C ASN A 361 1.20 23.72 25.97
N ILE A 362 0.09 23.26 26.56
CA ILE A 362 0.09 22.05 27.42
C ILE A 362 -0.24 20.78 26.61
N GLN A 363 -1.03 20.88 25.53
CA GLN A 363 -1.37 19.72 24.69
C GLN A 363 -0.23 19.32 23.74
N THR A 364 0.70 20.24 23.44
CA THR A 364 1.80 20.03 22.50
C THR A 364 2.89 19.08 23.00
N LEU A 365 3.22 19.08 24.30
CA LEU A 365 4.29 18.21 24.84
C LEU A 365 3.90 16.73 24.82
N SER A 366 2.66 16.40 25.20
CA SER A 366 2.14 15.03 25.17
C SER A 366 2.03 14.50 23.73
N ALA A 367 1.64 15.38 22.79
CA ALA A 367 1.60 15.05 21.37
C ALA A 367 3.00 14.73 20.82
N ASP A 368 4.04 15.49 21.19
CA ASP A 368 5.41 15.24 20.74
C ASP A 368 5.94 13.88 21.19
N LEU A 369 5.70 13.49 22.44
CA LEU A 369 6.10 12.18 22.94
C LEU A 369 5.39 11.05 22.20
N SER A 370 4.09 11.20 21.94
CA SER A 370 3.33 10.25 21.12
C SER A 370 3.93 10.12 19.72
N ILE A 371 4.26 11.23 19.08
CA ILE A 371 4.83 11.28 17.73
C ILE A 371 6.23 10.64 17.71
N LEU A 372 7.08 10.94 18.69
CA LEU A 372 8.41 10.34 18.81
C LEU A 372 8.35 8.82 19.02
N HIS A 373 7.38 8.34 19.81
CA HIS A 373 7.14 6.90 19.96
C HIS A 373 6.75 6.25 18.64
N GLU A 374 5.82 6.88 17.90
CA GLU A 374 5.41 6.39 16.58
C GLU A 374 6.57 6.33 15.60
N ILE A 375 7.43 7.36 15.59
CA ILE A 375 8.66 7.38 14.78
C ILE A 375 9.54 6.20 15.21
N ALA A 376 9.84 6.05 16.50
CA ALA A 376 10.70 4.97 17.01
C ALA A 376 10.15 3.56 16.69
N SER A 377 8.83 3.40 16.64
CA SER A 377 8.15 2.13 16.31
C SER A 377 8.24 1.72 14.84
N LEU A 378 8.54 2.68 13.94
CA LEU A 378 8.67 2.41 12.51
C LEU A 378 9.77 1.37 12.30
N SER A 379 9.45 0.26 11.64
CA SER A 379 10.38 -0.86 11.50
C SER A 379 10.16 -1.62 10.18
N TYR A 380 11.17 -2.39 9.77
CA TYR A 380 11.07 -3.22 8.58
C TYR A 380 10.29 -4.51 8.84
N SER A 381 9.14 -4.66 8.20
CA SER A 381 8.26 -5.83 8.33
C SER A 381 8.51 -6.93 7.27
N GLY A 382 9.65 -6.90 6.58
CA GLY A 382 9.97 -7.83 5.49
C GLY A 382 9.50 -7.39 4.10
N SER A 383 8.66 -6.35 4.01
CA SER A 383 8.27 -5.73 2.74
C SER A 383 8.73 -4.27 2.69
N PHE A 384 9.63 -3.98 1.77
CA PHE A 384 10.17 -2.63 1.63
C PHE A 384 9.13 -1.65 1.06
N LYS A 385 8.23 -2.14 0.20
CA LYS A 385 7.09 -1.39 -0.31
C LYS A 385 6.15 -0.95 0.82
N ARG A 386 5.77 -1.87 1.72
CA ARG A 386 4.92 -1.55 2.88
C ARG A 386 5.59 -0.55 3.83
N PHE A 387 6.90 -0.72 4.04
CA PHE A 387 7.67 0.23 4.85
C PHE A 387 7.66 1.64 4.24
N SER A 388 7.88 1.78 2.94
CA SER A 388 7.86 3.11 2.30
C SER A 388 6.48 3.73 2.29
N GLU A 389 5.41 2.93 2.14
CA GLU A 389 4.02 3.40 2.23
C GLU A 389 3.70 3.91 3.64
N ASP A 390 4.03 3.15 4.70
CA ASP A 390 3.85 3.54 6.10
C ASP A 390 4.68 4.79 6.45
N ALA A 391 5.91 4.89 5.93
CA ALA A 391 6.74 6.07 6.10
C ALA A 391 6.05 7.33 5.53
N ILE A 392 5.57 7.28 4.29
CA ILE A 392 4.86 8.42 3.67
C ILE A 392 3.55 8.72 4.39
N GLU A 393 2.74 7.71 4.74
CA GLU A 393 1.50 7.92 5.49
C GLU A 393 1.75 8.66 6.82
N LYS A 394 2.82 8.29 7.54
CA LYS A 394 3.23 9.00 8.76
C LYS A 394 3.58 10.46 8.51
N THR A 395 4.22 10.81 7.39
CA THR A 395 4.49 12.22 7.06
C THR A 395 3.20 13.02 6.89
N ILE A 396 2.15 12.41 6.34
CA ILE A 396 0.85 13.05 6.15
C ILE A 396 0.14 13.20 7.49
N ARG A 397 -0.02 12.10 8.22
CA ARG A 397 -0.79 12.06 9.47
C ARG A 397 -0.11 12.83 10.60
N LEU A 398 1.19 12.67 10.78
CA LEU A 398 1.93 13.26 11.90
C LEU A 398 2.37 14.69 11.61
N PHE A 399 2.78 14.97 10.37
CA PHE A 399 3.43 16.25 10.05
C PHE A 399 2.54 17.20 9.26
N GLY A 400 1.42 16.71 8.70
CA GLY A 400 0.58 17.51 7.80
C GLY A 400 1.36 17.94 6.57
N ALA A 401 2.18 17.03 6.00
CA ALA A 401 2.93 17.34 4.79
C ALA A 401 1.95 17.51 3.61
N ARG A 402 2.09 18.62 2.89
CA ARG A 402 1.39 18.94 1.65
C ARG A 402 1.94 18.09 0.50
N ARG A 403 3.27 17.92 0.47
CA ARG A 403 3.95 16.96 -0.42
C ARG A 403 5.02 16.20 0.34
N SER A 404 5.20 14.92 0.01
CA SER A 404 6.32 14.13 0.52
C SER A 404 6.74 13.04 -0.45
N ALA A 405 8.02 12.72 -0.49
CA ALA A 405 8.53 11.62 -1.29
C ALA A 405 9.69 10.92 -0.59
N LEU A 406 9.72 9.60 -0.72
CA LEU A 406 10.80 8.76 -0.23
C LEU A 406 11.46 8.07 -1.42
N LEU A 407 12.75 8.30 -1.59
CA LEU A 407 13.55 7.82 -2.70
C LEU A 407 14.63 6.87 -2.20
N GLU A 408 14.95 5.82 -2.97
CA GLU A 408 16.15 5.00 -2.79
C GLU A 408 17.23 5.42 -3.78
N LYS A 409 18.47 5.54 -3.32
CA LYS A 409 19.62 5.74 -4.19
C LYS A 409 20.00 4.41 -4.85
N THR A 410 20.18 4.45 -6.16
CA THR A 410 20.58 3.32 -6.99
C THR A 410 21.78 3.71 -7.87
N SER A 411 22.40 2.73 -8.54
CA SER A 411 23.50 3.00 -9.48
C SER A 411 23.08 3.92 -10.65
N GLY A 412 21.79 3.97 -10.98
CA GLY A 412 21.23 4.78 -12.06
C GLY A 412 20.62 6.12 -11.62
N GLY A 413 20.82 6.54 -10.37
CA GLY A 413 20.18 7.74 -9.81
C GLY A 413 19.21 7.40 -8.68
N TYR A 414 18.04 8.03 -8.66
CA TYR A 414 17.01 7.75 -7.65
C TYR A 414 15.93 6.82 -8.19
N ARG A 415 15.40 5.98 -7.31
CA ARG A 415 14.17 5.21 -7.53
C ARG A 415 13.12 5.69 -6.54
N LEU A 416 11.96 6.09 -7.05
CA LEU A 416 10.80 6.40 -6.22
C LEU A 416 10.33 5.15 -5.47
N LEU A 417 10.21 5.24 -4.15
CA LEU A 417 9.64 4.17 -3.32
C LEU A 417 8.17 4.44 -3.02
N SER A 418 7.85 5.65 -2.57
CA SER A 418 6.48 6.10 -2.30
C SER A 418 6.46 7.63 -2.26
N CYS A 419 5.33 8.24 -2.60
CA CYS A 419 5.12 9.69 -2.55
C CYS A 419 3.66 10.05 -2.25
N TRP A 420 3.48 11.30 -1.86
CA TRP A 420 2.20 11.97 -1.69
C TRP A 420 2.27 13.37 -2.30
N GLY A 421 1.30 13.72 -3.14
CA GLY A 421 1.20 15.00 -3.83
C GLY A 421 2.18 15.19 -4.99
N PHE A 422 2.69 14.09 -5.56
CA PHE A 422 3.57 14.08 -6.72
C PHE A 422 3.07 13.10 -7.77
N LYS A 423 3.21 13.47 -9.05
CA LYS A 423 2.79 12.63 -10.18
C LYS A 423 3.81 11.56 -10.52
N ASP A 424 5.08 11.95 -10.53
CA ASP A 424 6.17 11.10 -10.98
C ASP A 424 7.51 11.49 -10.34
N LEU A 425 8.54 10.71 -10.68
CA LEU A 425 9.90 10.93 -10.20
C LEU A 425 10.51 12.24 -10.75
N ASP A 426 10.17 12.65 -11.97
CA ASP A 426 10.75 13.83 -12.60
C ASP A 426 10.30 15.12 -11.89
N GLU A 427 9.03 15.18 -11.47
CA GLU A 427 8.51 16.26 -10.63
C GLU A 427 9.28 16.36 -9.30
N ILE A 428 9.53 15.23 -8.65
CA ILE A 428 10.25 15.16 -7.37
C ILE A 428 11.70 15.62 -7.56
N LEU A 429 12.41 15.11 -8.57
CA LEU A 429 13.79 15.52 -8.87
C LEU A 429 13.88 17.01 -9.20
N GLY A 430 12.83 17.59 -9.79
CA GLY A 430 12.74 19.03 -10.06
C GLY A 430 12.69 19.91 -8.80
N VAL A 431 12.33 19.37 -7.64
CA VAL A 431 12.22 20.11 -6.36
C VAL A 431 13.16 19.62 -5.27
N LEU A 432 13.78 18.45 -5.44
CA LEU A 432 14.56 17.75 -4.40
C LEU A 432 15.65 18.63 -3.77
N ASP A 433 16.34 19.42 -4.57
CA ASP A 433 17.46 20.27 -4.12
C ASP A 433 17.05 21.74 -3.91
N LYS A 434 15.75 22.06 -3.95
CA LYS A 434 15.18 23.43 -3.88
C LYS A 434 14.48 23.69 -2.54
N GLU A 435 15.23 23.59 -1.45
CA GLU A 435 14.72 23.91 -0.13
C GLU A 435 14.29 25.37 0.00
N ASN A 436 13.26 25.61 0.82
CA ASN A 436 12.82 26.95 1.18
C ASN A 436 12.23 26.94 2.59
N SER A 437 11.53 28.01 3.00
CA SER A 437 10.94 28.07 4.34
C SER A 437 9.88 26.98 4.58
N ARG A 438 9.30 26.41 3.52
CA ARG A 438 8.20 25.44 3.55
C ARG A 438 8.59 24.02 3.11
N SER A 439 9.79 23.82 2.56
CA SER A 439 10.28 22.51 2.11
C SER A 439 11.67 22.19 2.67
N ILE A 440 11.93 20.90 2.88
CA ILE A 440 13.20 20.38 3.38
C ILE A 440 13.46 18.99 2.81
N THR A 441 14.73 18.69 2.54
CA THR A 441 15.20 17.40 2.04
C THR A 441 16.21 16.81 3.01
N PHE A 442 15.97 15.57 3.43
CA PHE A 442 16.92 14.80 4.21
C PHE A 442 17.55 13.73 3.32
N TYR A 443 18.83 13.88 3.00
CA TYR A 443 19.60 12.81 2.35
C TYR A 443 19.94 11.74 3.38
N LEU A 444 19.52 10.50 3.11
CA LEU A 444 19.57 9.40 4.06
C LEU A 444 20.92 8.68 3.96
N GLY A 445 21.62 8.58 5.09
CA GLY A 445 22.98 8.08 5.18
C GLY A 445 24.03 9.08 4.70
N GLU A 446 25.29 8.79 5.00
CA GLU A 446 26.43 9.62 4.61
C GLU A 446 26.42 9.91 3.09
N GLY A 447 26.38 11.19 2.72
CA GLY A 447 26.30 11.64 1.32
C GLY A 447 25.03 11.22 0.58
N GLY A 448 23.95 10.84 1.26
CA GLY A 448 22.71 10.36 0.64
C GLY A 448 22.82 8.96 0.04
N LYS A 449 23.75 8.14 0.53
CA LYS A 449 24.04 6.80 0.01
C LYS A 449 22.82 5.87 -0.03
N HIS A 450 21.84 6.06 0.85
CA HIS A 450 20.62 5.26 0.88
C HIS A 450 19.50 5.85 0.03
N GLY A 451 19.40 7.17 -0.04
CA GLY A 451 18.22 7.82 -0.60
C GLY A 451 18.00 9.24 -0.11
N ALA A 452 16.76 9.71 -0.27
CA ALA A 452 16.33 11.01 0.22
C ALA A 452 14.86 10.97 0.66
N LEU A 453 14.54 11.72 1.72
CA LEU A 453 13.19 12.06 2.13
C LEU A 453 12.94 13.54 1.85
N TYR A 454 11.96 13.83 0.99
CA TYR A 454 11.46 15.19 0.75
C TYR A 454 10.19 15.44 1.55
N LEU A 455 10.08 16.64 2.14
CA LEU A 455 8.90 17.10 2.87
C LEU A 455 8.58 18.55 2.49
N GLU A 456 7.31 18.85 2.30
CA GLU A 456 6.82 20.20 2.07
C GLU A 456 5.50 20.45 2.79
N LYS A 457 5.33 21.66 3.33
CA LYS A 457 4.12 22.12 4.01
C LYS A 457 3.52 23.35 3.33
N ASP A 458 2.26 23.64 3.66
CA ASP A 458 1.63 24.88 3.20
C ASP A 458 2.09 26.12 3.99
N LYS A 459 2.56 25.90 5.22
CA LYS A 459 3.12 26.91 6.13
C LYS A 459 4.64 26.73 6.29
N PRO A 460 5.38 27.78 6.70
CA PRO A 460 6.79 27.64 7.04
C PRO A 460 7.04 26.55 8.09
N ILE A 461 8.11 25.78 7.90
CA ILE A 461 8.56 24.75 8.82
C ILE A 461 9.40 25.41 9.92
N ASP A 462 8.91 25.34 11.15
CA ASP A 462 9.59 25.90 12.33
C ASP A 462 10.72 25.00 12.86
N ASP A 463 11.52 25.50 13.80
CA ASP A 463 12.67 24.77 14.34
C ASP A 463 12.28 23.51 15.13
N ARG A 464 11.08 23.48 15.74
CA ARG A 464 10.59 22.29 16.45
C ARG A 464 10.24 21.20 15.44
N GLU A 465 9.51 21.53 14.38
CA GLU A 465 9.19 20.63 13.28
C GLU A 465 10.47 20.11 12.61
N ARG A 466 11.44 20.97 12.29
CA ARG A 466 12.74 20.56 11.71
C ARG A 466 13.46 19.51 12.55
N ARG A 467 13.50 19.68 13.88
CA ARG A 467 14.13 18.70 14.79
C ARG A 467 13.43 17.35 14.75
N ILE A 468 12.09 17.33 14.74
CA ILE A 468 11.32 16.07 14.72
C ILE A 468 11.44 15.38 13.36
N TYR A 469 11.45 16.13 12.25
CA TYR A 469 11.70 15.57 10.92
C TYR A 469 13.09 14.96 10.80
N ALA A 470 14.10 15.57 11.42
CA ALA A 470 15.45 15.01 11.47
C ALA A 470 15.50 13.67 12.22
N ILE A 471 14.76 13.54 13.34
CA ILE A 471 14.63 12.26 14.08
C ILE A 471 13.93 11.21 13.20
N PHE A 472 12.89 11.60 12.48
CA PHE A 472 12.21 10.72 11.54
C PHE A 472 13.12 10.26 10.40
N ALA A 473 13.85 11.19 9.76
CA ALA A 473 14.81 10.87 8.72
C ALA A 473 15.92 9.93 9.22
N LYS A 474 16.43 10.17 10.45
CA LYS A 474 17.41 9.28 11.07
C LYS A 474 16.84 7.88 11.31
N ARG A 475 15.57 7.78 11.73
CA ARG A 475 14.92 6.48 11.87
C ARG A 475 14.76 5.76 10.54
N LEU A 476 14.44 6.47 9.46
CA LEU A 476 14.41 5.88 8.12
C LEU A 476 15.79 5.33 7.77
N GLU A 477 16.85 6.13 7.95
CA GLU A 477 18.24 5.70 7.71
C GLU A 477 18.57 4.39 8.43
N ASP A 478 18.24 4.26 9.72
CA ASP A 478 18.50 3.04 10.49
C ASP A 478 17.76 1.81 9.91
N VAL A 479 16.56 2.01 9.34
CA VAL A 479 15.82 0.96 8.65
C VAL A 479 16.46 0.63 7.29
N PHE A 480 16.92 1.62 6.54
CA PHE A 480 17.67 1.40 5.29
C PHE A 480 18.95 0.59 5.55
N ASP A 481 19.71 0.93 6.59
CA ASP A 481 20.89 0.17 7.03
C ASP A 481 20.53 -1.28 7.37
N THR A 482 19.44 -1.48 8.12
CA THR A 482 18.94 -2.83 8.45
C THR A 482 18.61 -3.64 7.19
N VAL A 483 17.91 -3.04 6.23
CA VAL A 483 17.54 -3.69 4.96
C VAL A 483 18.79 -4.01 4.13
N GLU A 484 19.78 -3.13 4.11
CA GLU A 484 21.03 -3.37 3.41
C GLU A 484 21.81 -4.55 4.02
N ILE A 485 21.89 -4.61 5.35
CA ILE A 485 22.50 -5.74 6.07
C ILE A 485 21.79 -7.05 5.72
N LEU A 486 20.45 -7.06 5.70
CA LEU A 486 19.67 -8.24 5.32
C LEU A 486 19.92 -8.67 3.87
N ARG A 487 19.98 -7.72 2.91
CA ARG A 487 20.30 -8.00 1.50
C ARG A 487 21.71 -8.57 1.34
N ARG A 488 22.70 -8.02 2.06
CA ARG A 488 24.09 -8.52 2.05
C ARG A 488 24.19 -9.93 2.62
N ARG A 489 23.48 -10.21 3.73
CA ARG A 489 23.40 -11.54 4.33
C ARG A 489 22.81 -12.57 3.38
N ASP A 490 21.67 -12.28 2.75
CA ASP A 490 21.03 -13.19 1.78
C ASP A 490 21.93 -13.47 0.57
N LYS A 491 22.62 -12.44 0.05
CA LYS A 491 23.61 -12.62 -1.01
C LYS A 491 24.80 -13.47 -0.57
N ALA A 492 25.33 -13.24 0.63
CA ALA A 492 26.42 -14.03 1.19
C ALA A 492 26.00 -15.48 1.40
N GLU A 493 24.82 -15.74 1.93
CA GLU A 493 24.27 -17.09 2.13
C GLU A 493 24.08 -17.83 0.80
N LYS A 494 23.53 -17.16 -0.22
CA LYS A 494 23.41 -17.71 -1.58
C LYS A 494 24.78 -18.01 -2.19
N ASN A 495 25.76 -17.13 -2.00
CA ASN A 495 27.13 -17.34 -2.48
C ASN A 495 27.80 -18.51 -1.77
N LEU A 496 27.68 -18.60 -0.44
CA LEU A 496 28.24 -19.69 0.37
C LEU A 496 27.61 -21.02 -0.01
N ARG A 497 26.28 -21.04 -0.22
CA ARG A 497 25.54 -22.22 -0.69
C ARG A 497 25.98 -22.62 -2.10
N ARG A 498 26.23 -21.67 -3.00
CA ARG A 498 26.79 -21.95 -4.33
C ARG A 498 28.17 -22.59 -4.20
N LEU A 499 29.10 -21.94 -3.51
CA LEU A 499 30.47 -22.44 -3.30
C LEU A 499 30.50 -23.84 -2.64
N SER A 500 29.62 -24.11 -1.66
CA SER A 500 29.58 -25.42 -1.03
C SER A 500 28.98 -26.53 -1.90
N LEU A 501 28.16 -26.21 -2.91
CA LEU A 501 27.37 -27.20 -3.65
C LEU A 501 27.78 -27.34 -5.12
N THR A 502 28.66 -26.50 -5.65
CA THR A 502 29.15 -26.59 -7.04
C THR A 502 30.59 -27.09 -7.10
N ASP A 503 30.93 -27.74 -8.21
CA ASP A 503 32.30 -28.08 -8.58
C ASP A 503 32.96 -26.86 -9.23
N GLU A 504 34.13 -26.45 -8.75
CA GLU A 504 34.79 -25.19 -9.18
C GLU A 504 35.27 -25.25 -10.64
N LEU A 505 35.70 -26.42 -11.11
CA LEU A 505 36.19 -26.59 -12.47
C LEU A 505 35.04 -26.53 -13.49
N THR A 506 33.98 -27.30 -13.25
CA THR A 506 32.93 -27.53 -14.25
C THR A 506 31.69 -26.64 -14.09
N GLY A 507 31.52 -26.01 -12.92
CA GLY A 507 30.40 -25.11 -12.61
C GLY A 507 29.02 -25.80 -12.45
N ILE A 508 28.96 -27.13 -12.54
CA ILE A 508 27.78 -27.94 -12.18
C ILE A 508 27.81 -28.30 -10.69
N TYR A 509 26.81 -29.03 -10.18
CA TYR A 509 26.81 -29.40 -8.77
C TYR A 509 27.99 -30.34 -8.43
N ASN A 510 28.50 -30.28 -7.20
CA ASN A 510 29.46 -31.26 -6.68
C ASN A 510 28.71 -32.44 -6.03
N ARG A 511 29.45 -33.45 -5.53
CA ARG A 511 28.89 -34.59 -4.80
C ARG A 511 27.92 -34.20 -3.68
N ARG A 512 28.25 -33.18 -2.88
CA ARG A 512 27.38 -32.71 -1.79
C ARG A 512 26.09 -32.08 -2.34
N GLY A 513 26.21 -31.25 -3.37
CA GLY A 513 25.09 -30.66 -4.12
C GLY A 513 24.15 -31.72 -4.66
N PHE A 514 24.69 -32.76 -5.30
CA PHE A 514 23.91 -33.88 -5.81
C PHE A 514 23.08 -34.55 -4.72
N MET A 515 23.71 -34.97 -3.61
CA MET A 515 23.02 -35.73 -2.56
C MET A 515 21.85 -34.96 -1.93
N VAL A 516 21.96 -33.65 -1.79
CA VAL A 516 20.89 -32.80 -1.26
C VAL A 516 19.74 -32.67 -2.25
N LEU A 517 20.06 -32.29 -3.49
CA LEU A 517 19.05 -31.99 -4.51
C LEU A 517 18.36 -33.25 -5.06
N ALA A 518 19.11 -34.35 -5.20
CA ALA A 518 18.58 -35.63 -5.66
C ALA A 518 17.53 -36.18 -4.70
N ARG A 519 17.74 -36.08 -3.38
CA ARG A 519 16.73 -36.47 -2.37
C ARG A 519 15.46 -35.64 -2.47
N GLN A 520 15.57 -34.34 -2.73
CA GLN A 520 14.41 -33.46 -2.92
C GLN A 520 13.64 -33.84 -4.20
N GLN A 521 14.35 -34.12 -5.29
CA GLN A 521 13.73 -34.55 -6.55
C GLN A 521 13.01 -35.90 -6.45
N LEU A 522 13.60 -36.91 -5.79
CA LEU A 522 12.92 -38.19 -5.57
C LEU A 522 11.63 -38.03 -4.74
N ARG A 523 11.64 -37.17 -3.71
CA ARG A 523 10.42 -36.86 -2.93
C ARG A 523 9.36 -36.19 -3.79
N LEU A 524 9.75 -35.26 -4.66
CA LEU A 524 8.83 -34.62 -5.60
C LEU A 524 8.25 -35.63 -6.60
N GLY A 525 9.09 -36.48 -7.19
CA GLY A 525 8.66 -37.55 -8.10
C GLY A 525 7.64 -38.48 -7.44
N ARG A 526 7.91 -38.92 -6.20
CA ARG A 526 6.97 -39.74 -5.42
C ARG A 526 5.64 -39.04 -5.17
N ARG A 527 5.65 -37.75 -4.80
CA ARG A 527 4.42 -36.97 -4.59
C ARG A 527 3.59 -36.83 -5.87
N LEU A 528 4.25 -36.78 -7.02
CA LEU A 528 3.61 -36.65 -8.33
C LEU A 528 3.28 -37.99 -9.00
N GLY A 529 3.60 -39.13 -8.37
CA GLY A 529 3.46 -40.45 -8.99
C GLY A 529 4.32 -40.63 -10.25
N LYS A 530 5.46 -39.92 -10.35
CA LYS A 530 6.33 -39.94 -11.53
C LYS A 530 7.63 -40.70 -11.26
N ARG A 531 8.00 -41.55 -12.23
CA ARG A 531 9.32 -42.20 -12.30
C ARG A 531 10.44 -41.18 -12.42
N SER A 532 11.61 -41.54 -11.90
CA SER A 532 12.83 -40.74 -12.01
C SER A 532 13.92 -41.53 -12.72
N ILE A 533 14.82 -40.84 -13.41
CA ILE A 533 15.91 -41.45 -14.18
C ILE A 533 17.22 -41.00 -13.54
N LEU A 534 18.03 -41.96 -13.11
CA LEU A 534 19.39 -41.72 -12.65
C LEU A 534 20.38 -42.22 -13.71
N MET A 535 21.36 -41.39 -14.05
CA MET A 535 22.49 -41.79 -14.90
C MET A 535 23.79 -41.54 -14.15
N TYR A 536 24.63 -42.56 -14.06
CA TYR A 536 26.01 -42.46 -13.61
C TYR A 536 26.92 -42.52 -14.85
N MET A 537 27.80 -41.54 -15.00
CA MET A 537 28.55 -41.31 -16.22
C MET A 537 30.03 -41.15 -15.88
N ASP A 538 30.90 -41.78 -16.66
CA ASP A 538 32.34 -41.69 -16.51
C ASP A 538 32.97 -41.33 -17.86
N VAL A 539 33.93 -40.41 -17.85
CA VAL A 539 34.64 -40.00 -19.06
C VAL A 539 35.71 -41.03 -19.42
N ASP A 540 35.52 -41.69 -20.56
CA ASP A 540 36.43 -42.72 -21.04
C ASP A 540 37.81 -42.12 -21.39
N ASN A 541 38.88 -42.85 -21.06
CA ASN A 541 40.27 -42.52 -21.41
C ASN A 541 40.80 -41.17 -20.86
N MET A 542 40.21 -40.62 -19.80
CA MET A 542 40.71 -39.37 -19.17
C MET A 542 42.18 -39.43 -18.73
N LYS A 543 42.63 -40.58 -18.23
CA LYS A 543 44.04 -40.79 -17.88
C LYS A 543 44.95 -40.62 -19.09
N TRP A 544 44.57 -41.14 -20.25
CA TRP A 544 45.35 -40.97 -21.48
C TRP A 544 45.43 -39.51 -21.91
N ILE A 545 44.32 -38.76 -21.80
CA ILE A 545 44.29 -37.32 -22.11
C ILE A 545 45.26 -36.57 -21.19
N ASN A 546 45.19 -36.82 -19.88
CA ASN A 546 46.07 -36.19 -18.90
C ASN A 546 47.55 -36.53 -19.13
N ASP A 547 47.87 -37.81 -19.35
CA ASP A 547 49.24 -38.29 -19.45
C ASP A 547 49.92 -37.85 -20.76
N ASN A 548 49.17 -37.72 -21.86
CA ASN A 548 49.73 -37.40 -23.20
C ASN A 548 49.57 -35.93 -23.60
N LEU A 549 48.53 -35.23 -23.13
CA LEU A 549 48.22 -33.85 -23.51
C LEU A 549 48.33 -32.86 -22.34
N GLY A 550 48.55 -33.37 -21.12
CA GLY A 550 48.70 -32.57 -19.91
C GLY A 550 47.39 -32.32 -19.17
N HIS A 551 47.50 -32.05 -17.86
CA HIS A 551 46.37 -31.84 -16.97
C HIS A 551 45.47 -30.66 -17.37
N SER A 552 46.04 -29.57 -17.90
CA SER A 552 45.25 -28.43 -18.38
C SER A 552 44.28 -28.82 -19.50
N THR A 553 44.70 -29.69 -20.41
CA THR A 553 43.83 -30.20 -21.49
C THR A 553 42.80 -31.20 -20.97
N GLY A 554 43.13 -31.96 -19.93
CA GLY A 554 42.14 -32.77 -19.20
C GLY A 554 41.07 -31.93 -18.50
N ASP A 555 41.45 -30.81 -17.91
CA ASP A 555 40.51 -29.87 -17.29
C ASP A 555 39.56 -29.26 -18.34
N GLU A 556 40.08 -28.87 -19.51
CA GLU A 556 39.26 -28.44 -20.65
C GLU A 556 38.29 -29.54 -21.10
N ALA A 557 38.74 -30.79 -21.17
CA ALA A 557 37.92 -31.94 -21.54
C ALA A 557 36.71 -32.10 -20.58
N LEU A 558 36.96 -31.96 -19.28
CA LEU A 558 35.91 -32.04 -18.25
C LEU A 558 34.93 -30.87 -18.31
N ILE A 559 35.41 -29.66 -18.58
CA ILE A 559 34.57 -28.47 -18.81
C ILE A 559 33.68 -28.67 -20.04
N GLU A 560 34.22 -29.23 -21.12
CA GLU A 560 33.48 -29.52 -22.34
C GLU A 560 32.38 -30.57 -22.11
N VAL A 561 32.71 -31.67 -21.43
CA VAL A 561 31.73 -32.70 -21.04
C VAL A 561 30.61 -32.07 -20.21
N ALA A 562 30.94 -31.31 -19.17
CA ALA A 562 29.95 -30.64 -18.34
C ALA A 562 29.05 -29.69 -19.14
N SER A 563 29.62 -28.94 -20.09
CA SER A 563 28.89 -28.05 -20.99
C SER A 563 27.92 -28.81 -21.92
N ILE A 564 28.35 -29.95 -22.46
CA ILE A 564 27.52 -30.84 -23.28
C ILE A 564 26.35 -31.40 -22.47
N LEU A 565 26.63 -31.92 -21.27
CA LEU A 565 25.61 -32.45 -20.36
C LEU A 565 24.61 -31.37 -19.93
N ARG A 566 25.09 -30.18 -19.56
CA ARG A 566 24.23 -29.04 -19.19
C ARG A 566 23.31 -28.58 -20.31
N LYS A 567 23.75 -28.65 -21.57
CA LYS A 567 22.91 -28.35 -22.75
C LYS A 567 21.93 -29.48 -23.09
N THR A 568 22.14 -30.68 -22.57
CA THR A 568 21.33 -31.88 -22.86
C THR A 568 20.16 -32.00 -21.90
N PHE A 569 20.43 -31.71 -20.64
CA PHE A 569 19.46 -31.77 -19.54
C PHE A 569 18.77 -30.43 -19.31
N ARG A 570 17.64 -30.45 -18.61
CA ARG A 570 16.87 -29.24 -18.29
C ARG A 570 17.46 -28.56 -17.06
N LYS A 571 17.20 -27.25 -16.92
CA LYS A 571 17.59 -26.49 -15.70
C LYS A 571 16.98 -27.05 -14.40
N SER A 572 15.84 -27.73 -14.49
CA SER A 572 15.16 -28.38 -13.36
C SER A 572 15.81 -29.69 -12.91
N ASP A 573 16.63 -30.29 -13.78
CA ASP A 573 17.24 -31.59 -13.51
C ASP A 573 18.52 -31.39 -12.68
N VAL A 574 18.90 -32.41 -11.92
CA VAL A 574 20.09 -32.36 -11.06
C VAL A 574 21.25 -33.00 -11.80
N LEU A 575 22.23 -32.19 -12.21
CA LEU A 575 23.47 -32.64 -12.84
C LEU A 575 24.65 -32.28 -11.94
N ALA A 576 25.52 -33.25 -11.66
CA ALA A 576 26.67 -33.05 -10.79
C ALA A 576 27.93 -33.79 -11.26
N ARG A 577 29.11 -33.29 -10.85
CA ARG A 577 30.38 -34.00 -10.88
C ARG A 577 30.61 -34.60 -9.49
N ILE A 578 30.73 -35.92 -9.42
CA ILE A 578 30.77 -36.66 -8.15
C ILE A 578 32.19 -37.17 -7.79
N GLY A 579 33.04 -37.30 -8.81
CA GLY A 579 34.45 -37.71 -8.73
C GLY A 579 35.33 -36.93 -9.71
N GLY A 580 36.54 -37.41 -9.99
CA GLY A 580 37.48 -36.73 -10.88
C GLY A 580 36.95 -36.62 -12.31
N ASP A 581 36.54 -37.73 -12.89
CA ASP A 581 36.01 -37.88 -14.25
C ASP A 581 34.56 -38.40 -14.27
N GLU A 582 33.91 -38.41 -13.11
CA GLU A 582 32.59 -38.98 -12.90
C GLU A 582 31.50 -37.91 -12.77
N PHE A 583 30.43 -38.09 -13.51
CA PHE A 583 29.25 -37.24 -13.55
C PHE A 583 28.00 -38.05 -13.19
N VAL A 584 27.05 -37.41 -12.55
CA VAL A 584 25.78 -38.04 -12.18
C VAL A 584 24.62 -37.10 -12.50
N PHE A 585 23.54 -37.69 -13.01
CA PHE A 585 22.31 -36.99 -13.37
C PHE A 585 21.11 -37.64 -12.69
N LEU A 586 20.16 -36.81 -12.22
CA LEU A 586 18.83 -37.23 -11.81
C LEU A 586 17.77 -36.26 -12.35
N GLY A 587 16.76 -36.80 -13.04
CA GLY A 587 15.60 -36.05 -13.51
C GLY A 587 14.31 -36.87 -13.49
N LEU A 588 13.17 -36.20 -13.60
CA LEU A 588 11.87 -36.88 -13.72
C LEU A 588 11.66 -37.40 -15.15
N GLU A 589 11.12 -38.61 -15.26
CA GLU A 589 10.73 -39.19 -16.54
C GLU A 589 9.55 -38.42 -17.14
N THR A 590 9.67 -38.08 -18.43
CA THR A 590 8.60 -37.46 -19.23
C THR A 590 8.66 -38.01 -20.65
N GLU A 591 7.62 -37.83 -21.46
CA GLU A 591 7.61 -38.26 -22.87
C GLU A 591 8.86 -37.77 -23.66
N LYS A 592 9.36 -36.57 -23.34
CA LYS A 592 10.55 -35.96 -23.97
C LYS A 592 11.89 -36.25 -23.25
N ASN A 593 11.82 -36.83 -22.04
CA ASN A 593 12.96 -37.27 -21.21
C ASN A 593 12.75 -38.73 -20.80
N ASN A 594 12.67 -39.63 -21.77
CA ASN A 594 12.77 -41.08 -21.54
C ASN A 594 14.26 -41.47 -21.51
N PRO A 595 14.66 -42.48 -20.70
CA PRO A 595 16.00 -43.05 -20.66
C PRO A 595 16.76 -43.14 -22.00
N GLY A 596 16.19 -43.80 -23.00
CA GLY A 596 16.87 -44.09 -24.26
C GLY A 596 17.12 -42.84 -25.09
N ILE A 597 16.17 -41.90 -25.10
CA ILE A 597 16.27 -40.63 -25.83
C ILE A 597 17.37 -39.75 -25.25
N LEU A 598 17.52 -39.74 -23.92
CA LEU A 598 18.55 -38.95 -23.24
C LEU A 598 19.95 -39.48 -23.54
N VAL A 599 20.18 -40.80 -23.44
CA VAL A 599 21.48 -41.42 -23.79
C VAL A 599 21.83 -41.12 -25.24
N GLU A 600 20.89 -41.29 -26.16
CA GLU A 600 21.11 -41.04 -27.58
C GLU A 600 21.37 -39.56 -27.89
N ARG A 601 20.79 -38.64 -27.11
CA ARG A 601 21.06 -37.21 -27.23
C ARG A 601 22.46 -36.85 -26.74
N ILE A 602 22.95 -37.49 -25.69
CA ILE A 602 24.32 -37.32 -25.19
C ILE A 602 25.31 -37.80 -26.27
N ARG A 603 25.12 -39.04 -26.77
CA ARG A 603 25.98 -39.65 -27.79
C ARG A 603 26.08 -38.78 -29.04
N ARG A 604 24.95 -38.38 -29.64
CA ARG A 604 24.95 -37.48 -30.81
C ARG A 604 25.68 -36.16 -30.61
N LYS A 605 25.62 -35.58 -29.41
CA LYS A 605 26.35 -34.32 -29.12
C LYS A 605 27.84 -34.53 -28.92
N LEU A 606 28.24 -35.66 -28.33
CA LEU A 606 29.65 -36.06 -28.25
C LEU A 606 30.20 -36.31 -29.66
N ASP A 607 29.47 -37.04 -30.50
CA ASP A 607 29.87 -37.32 -31.89
C ASP A 607 30.01 -36.03 -32.69
N ALA A 608 28.99 -35.15 -32.64
CA ALA A 608 29.04 -33.85 -33.33
C ALA A 608 30.21 -32.96 -32.85
N ARG A 609 30.63 -33.10 -31.59
CA ARG A 609 31.83 -32.43 -31.06
C ARG A 609 33.10 -33.10 -31.60
N ASN A 610 33.17 -34.43 -31.58
CA ASN A 610 34.33 -35.19 -32.04
C ASN A 610 34.57 -35.05 -33.56
N SER A 611 33.52 -34.81 -34.36
CA SER A 611 33.64 -34.57 -35.81
C SER A 611 34.20 -33.18 -36.18
N LYS A 612 34.41 -32.28 -35.21
CA LYS A 612 35.00 -30.96 -35.49
C LYS A 612 36.51 -31.09 -35.70
N LYS A 613 37.03 -30.49 -36.78
CA LYS A 613 38.49 -30.45 -37.07
C LYS A 613 39.34 -29.80 -35.99
N THR A 614 38.74 -29.02 -35.10
CA THR A 614 39.41 -28.35 -33.97
C THR A 614 39.54 -29.23 -32.72
N SER A 615 39.00 -30.45 -32.71
CA SER A 615 39.02 -31.34 -31.56
C SER A 615 40.32 -32.14 -31.50
N CYS A 616 41.18 -31.85 -30.52
CA CYS A 616 42.51 -32.47 -30.39
C CYS A 616 42.49 -33.89 -29.77
N TYR A 617 41.36 -34.33 -29.21
CA TYR A 617 41.18 -35.63 -28.57
C TYR A 617 39.71 -36.07 -28.67
N PRO A 618 39.41 -37.38 -28.76
CA PRO A 618 38.03 -37.88 -28.74
C PRO A 618 37.46 -37.85 -27.31
N LEU A 619 36.21 -37.39 -27.17
CA LEU A 619 35.45 -37.52 -25.91
C LEU A 619 34.45 -38.68 -26.02
N SER A 620 34.46 -39.57 -25.04
CA SER A 620 33.48 -40.66 -24.91
C SER A 620 33.04 -40.79 -23.45
N LEU A 621 31.79 -41.21 -23.24
CA LEU A 621 31.22 -41.46 -21.91
C LEU A 621 30.71 -42.89 -21.81
N SER A 622 31.03 -43.57 -20.73
CA SER A 622 30.33 -44.78 -20.27
C SER A 622 29.20 -44.37 -19.33
N ILE A 623 27.99 -44.90 -19.52
CA ILE A 623 26.73 -44.42 -18.93
C ILE A 623 25.93 -45.60 -18.35
N GLY A 624 25.86 -45.67 -17.03
CA GLY A 624 24.98 -46.56 -16.32
C GLY A 624 23.65 -45.90 -16.03
N LEU A 625 22.55 -46.53 -16.47
CA LEU A 625 21.21 -45.97 -16.36
C LEU A 625 20.31 -46.83 -15.48
N VAL A 626 19.60 -46.18 -14.56
CA VAL A 626 18.59 -46.80 -13.70
C VAL A 626 17.33 -45.94 -13.66
N VAL A 627 16.17 -46.59 -13.75
CA VAL A 627 14.87 -45.95 -13.56
C VAL A 627 14.38 -46.26 -12.15
N TYR A 628 14.10 -45.22 -11.39
CA TYR A 628 13.48 -45.29 -10.07
C TYR A 628 11.97 -45.27 -10.21
N ASP A 629 11.30 -46.27 -9.63
CA ASP A 629 9.85 -46.37 -9.57
C ASP A 629 9.34 -45.85 -8.21
N PRO A 630 8.45 -44.83 -8.16
CA PRO A 630 7.90 -44.33 -6.91
C PRO A 630 7.09 -45.37 -6.12
N ASP A 631 6.57 -46.41 -6.78
CA ASP A 631 5.79 -47.48 -6.17
C ASP A 631 6.67 -48.59 -5.54
N SER A 632 7.99 -48.55 -5.80
CA SER A 632 8.98 -49.47 -5.21
C SER A 632 10.21 -48.68 -4.74
N PRO A 633 10.08 -47.90 -3.64
CA PRO A 633 11.09 -46.95 -3.24
C PRO A 633 12.36 -47.63 -2.73
N VAL A 634 13.48 -47.36 -3.39
CA VAL A 634 14.84 -47.70 -2.92
C VAL A 634 15.57 -46.47 -2.41
N SER A 635 16.64 -46.65 -1.63
CA SER A 635 17.41 -45.49 -1.16
C SER A 635 18.17 -44.85 -2.33
N LEU A 636 18.43 -43.53 -2.24
CA LEU A 636 19.26 -42.84 -3.25
C LEU A 636 20.64 -43.48 -3.38
N ARG A 637 21.17 -44.04 -2.29
CA ARG A 637 22.47 -44.71 -2.29
C ARG A 637 22.43 -45.97 -3.15
N ASP A 638 21.42 -46.81 -2.96
CA ASP A 638 21.25 -48.05 -3.74
C ASP A 638 21.06 -47.74 -5.23
N LEU A 639 20.33 -46.66 -5.53
CA LEU A 639 20.11 -46.20 -6.91
C LEU A 639 21.41 -45.76 -7.59
N ILE A 640 22.29 -45.06 -6.85
CA ILE A 640 23.62 -44.66 -7.33
C ILE A 640 24.51 -45.88 -7.52
N GLU A 641 24.55 -46.79 -6.54
CA GLU A 641 25.38 -48.00 -6.59
C GLU A 641 24.98 -48.93 -7.75
N GLU A 642 23.69 -49.06 -8.05
CA GLU A 642 23.22 -49.83 -9.20
C GLU A 642 23.56 -49.16 -10.53
N ALA A 643 23.46 -47.82 -10.62
CA ALA A 643 23.85 -47.09 -11.82
C ALA A 643 25.36 -47.16 -12.06
N ASP A 644 26.18 -47.06 -11.02
CA ASP A 644 27.63 -47.21 -11.09
C ASP A 644 28.02 -48.60 -11.62
N LYS A 645 27.40 -49.68 -11.10
CA LYS A 645 27.61 -51.05 -11.62
C LYS A 645 27.34 -51.17 -13.12
N ARG A 646 26.24 -50.57 -13.59
CA ARG A 646 25.87 -50.59 -15.02
C ARG A 646 26.84 -49.77 -15.87
N MET A 647 27.30 -48.63 -15.37
CA MET A 647 28.32 -47.80 -16.02
C MET A 647 29.61 -48.60 -16.19
N TYR A 648 30.04 -49.29 -15.12
CA TYR A 648 31.24 -50.11 -15.14
C TYR A 648 31.14 -51.26 -16.14
N GLN A 649 29.98 -51.93 -16.24
CA GLN A 649 29.72 -52.96 -17.25
C GLN A 649 29.87 -52.43 -18.68
N GLU A 650 29.31 -51.25 -18.97
CA GLU A 650 29.48 -50.62 -20.30
C GLU A 650 30.96 -50.27 -20.55
N LYS A 651 31.66 -49.73 -19.56
CA LYS A 651 33.09 -49.38 -19.64
C LYS A 651 33.97 -50.60 -19.95
N MET A 652 33.69 -51.74 -19.31
CA MET A 652 34.40 -53.00 -19.58
C MET A 652 34.07 -53.56 -20.97
N ALA A 653 32.81 -53.52 -21.39
CA ALA A 653 32.41 -53.98 -22.72
C ALA A 653 33.13 -53.19 -23.83
N LYS A 654 33.23 -51.86 -23.69
CA LYS A 654 33.99 -51.01 -24.62
C LYS A 654 35.48 -51.33 -24.65
N LYS A 655 36.10 -51.58 -23.49
CA LYS A 655 37.52 -51.98 -23.42
C LYS A 655 37.78 -53.30 -24.13
N ASN A 656 36.92 -54.29 -23.92
CA ASN A 656 37.03 -55.58 -24.60
C ASN A 656 36.84 -55.44 -26.12
N LEU A 657 35.86 -54.65 -26.55
CA LEU A 657 35.66 -54.34 -27.98
C LEU A 657 36.86 -53.62 -28.61
N ALA A 658 37.50 -52.71 -27.89
CA ALA A 658 38.71 -52.03 -28.35
C ALA A 658 39.93 -52.97 -28.44
N GLN A 659 40.04 -53.97 -27.57
CA GLN A 659 41.09 -55.00 -27.62
C GLN A 659 40.87 -56.04 -28.72
N ILE A 660 39.62 -56.26 -29.16
CA ILE A 660 39.31 -57.18 -30.26
C ILE A 660 39.51 -56.50 -31.62
N ASN A 661 39.35 -55.18 -31.70
CA ASN A 661 39.42 -54.40 -32.94
C ASN A 661 40.76 -53.66 -33.17
N GLY A 662 41.69 -53.70 -32.21
CA GLY A 662 43.03 -53.13 -32.29
C GLY A 662 44.08 -54.21 -32.35
#